data_AF-A0A091B1A5-F1
#
_entry.id   AF-A0A091B1A5-F1
#
_cell.length_a   1.000
_cell.length_b   1.000
_cell.length_c   1.000
_cell.angle_alpha   90.00
_cell.angle_beta   90.00
_cell.angle_gamma   90.00
#
_symmetry.space_group_name_H-M   'P 1'
#
loop_
_entity.id
_entity.type
_entity.pdbx_description
1 polymer ?
#
loop_
_entity_poly.entity_id
_entity_poly.type
_entity_poly.pdbx_seq_one_letter_code
_entity_poly.pdbx_strand_id
1 'polypeptide(L)'
;MHDIRFFLRPAMILLGLLFLAPTLSHADQSLPATADSNRISAARDKVLPVVVSILTVRQDYRQGEPSLSVSSGSGTVVSAQGHIATNAHVTQNGKSFRVVFADGRELPAKLVGTDTLSDLAVLQVQSPRPETFAYAEFATSLDIKPGDTVLAMGAPWGLSNSMSAGVVNNPRRLLVSLFDDEAEYEDSLGEDEPTGRYYAWIQHDAAIAPGNSGGPLVDLSGRIVGVNTRGMIVGGDLAFAIPGPEAGSVVRALIDKGSVSRVSLGFRLRSLKGTGFSHGVLVNAVERDSPPEKAGLRAGDRILKLNGEAIDAPQPIDLPALQKHIAELPVNSAVRIEVERDGKRRDIELKATAQTRERGDENAVPPLGISASELTAAMGRRRNLDDAAGLLVTGVRPGGPAAVARPELAAGDVIRRIDGKPVNSLADLSSALRPGAEVKPLIVQSERDGAQRLSLLTPVFGDQARTPLPELPKAWVGVEVQPFTTSLAREIGLPGPGYRISRLYPGSPLAKAGAKVGDLLVSVDGEPLKPNNETSSEGFDQRVHDLSLDSRSRFSALRDGKTIEFDVGLLPSPVDTSGLRTLAVAGLRAQLRELGFYDRVALKLPMDRSGVIIDGVESGGAAGLAHLKRGDVIIQLGDRLVSTPDELSKALDHSLAAVDGGLIPLQVIRGSQTRILYLERYWLKADAPESR
;
A
#
# COMPACT_ATOMS: atom_id res chain seq x y z
N MET A 1 41.61 13.53 -56.68
CA MET A 1 42.33 14.27 -55.61
C MET A 1 42.28 13.40 -54.36
N HIS A 2 43.42 12.71 -54.14
CA HIS A 2 43.92 11.96 -52.98
C HIS A 2 42.98 10.93 -52.30
N ASP A 3 43.03 9.61 -52.55
CA ASP A 3 44.09 8.57 -52.35
C ASP A 3 44.35 8.25 -50.85
N ILE A 4 44.39 7.02 -50.31
CA ILE A 4 44.87 5.71 -50.78
C ILE A 4 44.21 4.56 -49.95
N ARG A 5 43.98 3.39 -50.58
CA ARG A 5 43.79 2.06 -49.95
C ARG A 5 45.15 1.35 -49.84
N PHE A 6 45.44 0.56 -48.79
CA PHE A 6 46.04 -0.79 -48.93
C PHE A 6 46.12 -1.58 -47.59
N PHE A 7 46.12 -2.91 -47.77
CA PHE A 7 46.03 -4.07 -46.86
C PHE A 7 47.10 -4.21 -45.77
N LEU A 8 46.77 -4.95 -44.68
CA LEU A 8 47.63 -6.02 -44.13
C LEU A 8 46.85 -7.01 -43.23
N ARG A 9 47.08 -8.31 -43.48
CA ARG A 9 46.57 -9.50 -42.74
C ARG A 9 47.30 -9.66 -41.39
N PRO A 10 46.74 -10.40 -40.41
CA PRO A 10 47.57 -11.13 -39.45
C PRO A 10 47.55 -12.64 -39.73
N ALA A 11 48.75 -13.21 -39.75
CA ALA A 11 49.03 -14.63 -39.86
C ALA A 11 48.77 -15.34 -38.53
N MET A 12 48.19 -16.54 -38.61
CA MET A 12 48.06 -17.48 -37.50
C MET A 12 49.41 -18.22 -37.36
N ILE A 13 50.15 -17.95 -36.27
CA ILE A 13 51.30 -18.77 -35.85
C ILE A 13 50.88 -19.51 -34.58
N LEU A 14 50.78 -20.84 -34.71
CA LEU A 14 50.66 -21.77 -33.61
C LEU A 14 52.07 -22.04 -33.08
N LEU A 15 52.36 -21.64 -31.83
CA LEU A 15 53.55 -22.08 -31.11
C LEU A 15 53.13 -22.54 -29.72
N GLY A 16 53.22 -23.86 -29.50
CA GLY A 16 53.01 -24.48 -28.20
C GLY A 16 54.18 -24.17 -27.26
N LEU A 17 53.85 -23.79 -26.02
CA LEU A 17 54.77 -23.76 -24.90
C LEU A 17 54.06 -24.41 -23.71
N LEU A 18 54.61 -25.57 -23.29
CA LEU A 18 54.35 -26.20 -22.01
C LEU A 18 54.57 -25.18 -20.90
N PHE A 19 53.53 -24.91 -20.11
CA PHE A 19 53.71 -24.43 -18.74
C PHE A 19 53.39 -25.58 -17.79
N LEU A 20 54.43 -26.05 -17.09
CA LEU A 20 54.27 -26.76 -15.82
C LEU A 20 53.38 -25.89 -14.93
N ALA A 21 52.16 -26.34 -14.66
CA ALA A 21 51.36 -25.75 -13.59
C ALA A 21 52.06 -26.10 -12.26
N PRO A 22 52.54 -25.14 -11.47
CA PRO A 22 52.81 -25.44 -10.08
C PRO A 22 51.47 -25.83 -9.47
N THR A 23 51.43 -26.95 -8.75
CA THR A 23 50.34 -27.24 -7.82
C THR A 23 50.36 -26.16 -6.75
N LEU A 24 49.72 -25.02 -7.03
CA LEU A 24 49.30 -24.09 -6.00
C LEU A 24 48.25 -24.83 -5.19
N SER A 25 48.73 -25.48 -4.13
CA SER A 25 47.93 -25.77 -2.96
C SER A 25 47.13 -24.51 -2.70
N HIS A 26 45.81 -24.55 -2.94
CA HIS A 26 44.89 -23.58 -2.39
C HIS A 26 44.94 -23.77 -0.88
N ALA A 27 45.96 -23.19 -0.25
CA ALA A 27 45.87 -22.86 1.15
C ALA A 27 44.66 -21.94 1.22
N ASP A 28 43.60 -22.44 1.84
CA ASP A 28 42.45 -21.67 2.28
C ASP A 28 42.97 -20.64 3.29
N GLN A 29 43.60 -19.57 2.79
CA GLN A 29 44.05 -18.45 3.59
C GLN A 29 42.84 -17.56 3.81
N SER A 30 41.90 -18.05 4.62
CA SER A 30 41.04 -17.13 5.37
C SER A 30 41.98 -16.20 6.13
N LEU A 31 41.89 -14.90 5.88
CA LEU A 31 42.60 -13.89 6.68
C LEU A 31 42.37 -14.21 8.16
N PRO A 32 43.40 -14.21 9.02
CA PRO A 32 43.22 -14.53 10.43
C PRO A 32 42.17 -13.60 11.02
N ALA A 33 41.06 -14.17 11.50
CA ALA A 33 39.95 -13.41 12.06
C ALA A 33 40.46 -12.58 13.26
N THR A 34 40.26 -11.27 13.19
CA THR A 34 40.55 -10.38 14.32
C THR A 34 39.63 -10.72 15.50
N ALA A 35 40.01 -10.32 16.72
CA ALA A 35 39.15 -10.49 17.89
C ALA A 35 37.73 -9.94 17.67
N ASP A 36 37.60 -8.82 16.95
CA ASP A 36 36.31 -8.23 16.62
C ASP A 36 35.55 -9.01 15.53
N SER A 37 36.23 -9.57 14.53
CA SER A 37 35.58 -10.45 13.54
C SER A 37 34.97 -11.70 14.18
N ASN A 38 35.64 -12.27 15.18
CA ASN A 38 35.11 -13.39 15.96
C ASN A 38 33.89 -12.98 16.79
N ARG A 39 33.93 -11.81 17.43
CA ARG A 39 32.79 -11.29 18.22
C ARG A 39 31.58 -10.96 17.35
N ILE A 40 31.81 -10.35 16.18
CA ILE A 40 30.75 -10.10 15.19
C ILE A 40 30.12 -11.42 14.74
N SER A 41 30.94 -12.43 14.42
CA SER A 41 30.44 -13.74 14.01
C SER A 41 29.64 -14.42 15.12
N ALA A 42 30.09 -14.34 16.37
CA ALA A 42 29.36 -14.88 17.52
C ALA A 42 28.01 -14.18 17.74
N ALA A 43 27.95 -12.85 17.63
CA ALA A 43 26.71 -12.09 17.75
C ALA A 43 25.75 -12.41 16.59
N ARG A 44 26.27 -12.53 15.36
CA ARG A 44 25.52 -12.97 14.17
C ARG A 44 24.90 -14.35 14.40
N ASP A 45 25.70 -15.34 14.76
CA ASP A 45 25.25 -16.73 14.87
C ASP A 45 24.24 -16.92 16.01
N LYS A 46 24.31 -16.08 17.04
CA LYS A 46 23.36 -16.06 18.15
C LYS A 46 22.01 -15.45 17.77
N VAL A 47 21.99 -14.34 17.02
CA VAL A 47 20.76 -13.54 16.82
C VAL A 47 20.15 -13.71 15.44
N LEU A 48 20.95 -13.74 14.38
CA LEU A 48 20.45 -13.76 13.01
C LEU A 48 19.46 -14.92 12.73
N PRO A 49 19.62 -16.14 13.30
CA PRO A 49 18.66 -17.23 13.12
C PRO A 49 17.26 -16.98 13.69
N VAL A 50 17.12 -16.06 14.66
CA VAL A 50 15.85 -15.70 15.31
C VAL A 50 15.25 -14.39 14.79
N VAL A 51 15.88 -13.79 13.78
CA VAL A 51 15.35 -12.67 13.02
C VAL A 51 14.43 -13.23 11.92
N VAL A 52 13.24 -12.66 11.81
CA VAL A 52 12.17 -13.16 10.93
C VAL A 52 11.70 -12.08 9.97
N SER A 53 11.22 -12.48 8.80
CA SER A 53 10.48 -11.60 7.90
C SER A 53 9.01 -11.60 8.29
N ILE A 54 8.38 -10.44 8.29
CA ILE A 54 6.95 -10.28 8.52
C ILE A 54 6.32 -9.81 7.22
N LEU A 55 5.47 -10.64 6.65
CA LEU A 55 4.61 -10.28 5.53
C LEU A 55 3.24 -9.90 6.09
N THR A 56 2.87 -8.64 5.94
CA THR A 56 1.60 -8.09 6.40
C THR A 56 0.71 -7.83 5.19
N VAL A 57 -0.48 -8.45 5.17
CA VAL A 57 -1.56 -8.03 4.27
C VAL A 57 -2.22 -6.83 4.91
N ARG A 58 -1.97 -5.63 4.38
CA ARG A 58 -2.53 -4.37 4.86
C ARG A 58 -3.81 -4.05 4.12
N GLN A 59 -4.79 -3.50 4.84
CA GLN A 59 -5.98 -2.89 4.27
C GLN A 59 -5.93 -1.38 4.50
N ASP A 60 -5.39 -0.66 3.54
CA ASP A 60 -5.45 0.80 3.54
C ASP A 60 -6.71 1.26 2.81
N TYR A 61 -7.08 2.53 2.95
CA TYR A 61 -8.24 3.10 2.25
C TYR A 61 -7.78 4.15 1.26
N ARG A 62 -8.14 3.99 -0.01
CA ARG A 62 -7.80 4.94 -1.08
C ARG A 62 -9.06 5.34 -1.80
N GLN A 63 -9.33 6.64 -1.83
CA GLN A 63 -10.51 7.19 -2.49
C GLN A 63 -11.81 6.48 -2.06
N GLY A 64 -11.97 6.22 -0.76
CA GLY A 64 -13.19 5.63 -0.22
C GLY A 64 -13.39 4.13 -0.49
N GLU A 65 -12.41 3.46 -1.08
CA GLU A 65 -12.39 2.01 -1.23
C GLU A 65 -11.31 1.39 -0.35
N PRO A 66 -11.51 0.17 0.18
CA PRO A 66 -10.39 -0.58 0.71
C PRO A 66 -9.42 -0.86 -0.44
N SER A 67 -8.14 -0.87 -0.13
CA SER A 67 -7.08 -1.28 -1.04
C SER A 67 -6.20 -2.21 -0.25
N LEU A 68 -6.28 -3.49 -0.58
CA LEU A 68 -5.39 -4.45 0.01
C LEU A 68 -4.01 -4.37 -0.66
N SER A 69 -2.96 -4.29 0.16
CA SER A 69 -1.57 -4.31 -0.28
C SER A 69 -0.76 -5.27 0.59
N VAL A 70 0.39 -5.70 0.08
CA VAL A 70 1.34 -6.50 0.87
C VAL A 70 2.50 -5.59 1.24
N SER A 71 2.79 -5.51 2.53
CA SER A 71 4.02 -4.89 3.03
C SER A 71 4.90 -5.94 3.69
N SER A 72 6.21 -5.71 3.67
CA SER A 72 7.20 -6.54 4.35
C SER A 72 7.96 -5.70 5.37
N GLY A 73 8.20 -6.28 6.55
CA GLY A 73 9.11 -5.78 7.56
C GLY A 73 9.90 -6.93 8.19
N SER A 74 10.64 -6.62 9.23
CA SER A 74 11.39 -7.58 10.03
C SER A 74 10.86 -7.66 11.45
N GLY A 75 11.19 -8.73 12.14
CA GLY A 75 10.95 -8.88 13.57
C GLY A 75 12.03 -9.75 14.21
N THR A 76 12.01 -9.82 15.54
CA THR A 76 12.88 -10.70 16.31
C THR A 76 12.04 -11.58 17.22
N VAL A 77 12.30 -12.89 17.25
CA VAL A 77 11.69 -13.76 18.26
C VAL A 77 12.32 -13.44 19.62
N VAL A 78 11.48 -13.10 20.60
CA VAL A 78 11.90 -12.60 21.93
C VAL A 78 11.43 -13.47 23.09
N SER A 79 10.80 -14.61 22.79
CA SER A 79 10.41 -15.59 23.82
C SER A 79 10.37 -17.01 23.28
N ALA A 80 10.48 -17.97 24.19
CA ALA A 80 10.36 -19.40 23.92
C ALA A 80 8.99 -19.80 23.33
N GLN A 81 7.95 -19.00 23.57
CA GLN A 81 6.58 -19.24 23.08
C GLN A 81 6.33 -18.70 21.66
N GLY A 82 7.32 -18.02 21.05
CA GLY A 82 7.18 -17.50 19.69
C GLY A 82 6.54 -16.11 19.61
N HIS A 83 6.68 -15.28 20.65
CA HIS A 83 6.41 -13.85 20.54
C HIS A 83 7.50 -13.17 19.71
N ILE A 84 7.09 -12.33 18.76
CA ILE A 84 7.95 -11.57 17.87
C ILE A 84 7.78 -10.08 18.18
N ALA A 85 8.87 -9.41 18.51
CA ALA A 85 8.91 -7.96 18.60
C ALA A 85 9.18 -7.36 17.21
N THR A 86 8.43 -6.31 16.86
CA THR A 86 8.57 -5.54 15.62
C THR A 86 8.10 -4.11 15.83
N ASN A 87 8.11 -3.27 14.79
CA ASN A 87 7.52 -1.93 14.86
C ASN A 87 6.00 -1.94 14.71
N ALA A 88 5.33 -0.96 15.31
CA ALA A 88 3.88 -0.79 15.17
C ALA A 88 3.49 -0.55 13.71
N HIS A 89 4.24 0.30 12.98
CA HIS A 89 3.96 0.61 11.58
C HIS A 89 4.10 -0.59 10.61
N VAL A 90 4.88 -1.63 10.98
CA VAL A 90 4.97 -2.90 10.21
C VAL A 90 3.65 -3.69 10.32
N THR A 91 2.93 -3.51 11.42
CA THR A 91 1.65 -4.20 11.70
C THR A 91 0.41 -3.36 11.40
N GLN A 92 0.58 -2.07 11.13
CA GLN A 92 -0.50 -1.10 10.93
C GLN A 92 -1.43 -1.52 9.79
N ASN A 93 -2.74 -1.40 10.01
CA ASN A 93 -3.79 -1.85 9.08
C ASN A 93 -3.69 -3.33 8.67
N GLY A 94 -2.94 -4.16 9.40
CA GLY A 94 -2.73 -5.56 9.08
C GLY A 94 -3.99 -6.40 9.31
N LYS A 95 -4.44 -7.10 8.26
CA LYS A 95 -5.54 -8.08 8.30
C LYS A 95 -5.04 -9.50 8.51
N SER A 96 -3.85 -9.81 8.03
CA SER A 96 -3.18 -11.09 8.30
C SER A 96 -1.67 -10.91 8.29
N PHE A 97 -1.00 -11.74 9.08
CA PHE A 97 0.45 -11.73 9.24
C PHE A 97 0.99 -13.12 8.95
N ARG A 98 2.00 -13.20 8.09
CA ARG A 98 2.79 -14.41 7.84
C ARG A 98 4.24 -14.13 8.22
N VAL A 99 4.80 -15.00 9.03
CA VAL A 99 6.17 -14.91 9.52
C VAL A 99 7.01 -15.93 8.76
N VAL A 100 8.09 -15.46 8.11
CA VAL A 100 9.07 -16.29 7.42
C VAL A 100 10.33 -16.36 8.29
N PHE A 101 10.68 -17.57 8.73
CA PHE A 101 11.86 -17.83 9.55
C PHE A 101 13.12 -17.97 8.69
N ALA A 102 14.29 -17.84 9.32
CA ALA A 102 15.59 -17.99 8.65
C ALA A 102 15.81 -19.37 8.00
N ASP A 103 15.11 -20.40 8.49
CA ASP A 103 15.13 -21.77 7.94
C ASP A 103 14.13 -21.97 6.77
N GLY A 104 13.42 -20.92 6.36
CA GLY A 104 12.43 -20.95 5.29
C GLY A 104 11.03 -21.40 5.72
N ARG A 105 10.81 -21.76 6.99
CA ARG A 105 9.46 -22.07 7.48
C ARG A 105 8.59 -20.81 7.45
N GLU A 106 7.36 -20.97 6.99
CA GLU A 106 6.34 -19.92 7.02
C GLU A 106 5.22 -20.30 7.98
N LEU A 107 4.95 -19.45 8.98
CA LEU A 107 3.89 -19.66 9.95
C LEU A 107 2.96 -18.44 10.01
N PRO A 108 1.64 -18.63 10.13
CA PRO A 108 0.73 -17.53 10.39
C PRO A 108 1.00 -16.93 11.79
N ALA A 109 0.70 -15.65 11.97
CA ALA A 109 0.81 -14.98 13.26
C ALA A 109 -0.42 -14.11 13.56
N LYS A 110 -0.68 -13.86 14.85
CA LYS A 110 -1.72 -12.96 15.33
C LYS A 110 -1.09 -11.76 16.02
N LEU A 111 -1.67 -10.58 15.86
CA LEU A 111 -1.28 -9.40 16.63
C LEU A 111 -1.71 -9.58 18.09
N VAL A 112 -0.74 -9.53 19.02
CA VAL A 112 -0.99 -9.55 20.47
C VAL A 112 -1.36 -8.16 20.96
N GLY A 113 -0.63 -7.15 20.49
CA GLY A 113 -0.84 -5.75 20.85
C GLY A 113 0.14 -4.82 20.16
N THR A 114 -0.18 -3.53 20.20
CA THR A 114 0.64 -2.45 19.62
C THR A 114 0.62 -1.23 20.54
N ASP A 115 1.74 -0.50 20.59
CA ASP A 115 1.87 0.82 21.23
C ASP A 115 2.47 1.78 20.20
N THR A 116 1.61 2.49 19.48
CA THR A 116 2.00 3.31 18.32
C THR A 116 2.85 4.52 18.73
N LEU A 117 2.64 5.05 19.94
CA LEU A 117 3.43 6.14 20.53
C LEU A 117 4.90 5.75 20.77
N SER A 118 5.19 4.46 20.97
CA SER A 118 6.54 3.92 21.02
C SER A 118 6.94 3.17 19.75
N ASP A 119 6.08 3.13 18.74
CA ASP A 119 6.25 2.40 17.48
C ASP A 119 6.68 0.93 17.65
N LEU A 120 6.05 0.23 18.61
CA LEU A 120 6.33 -1.18 18.91
C LEU A 120 5.07 -2.03 18.86
N ALA A 121 5.21 -3.25 18.35
CA ALA A 121 4.16 -4.26 18.31
C ALA A 121 4.70 -5.65 18.63
N VAL A 122 3.79 -6.52 19.07
CA VAL A 122 4.09 -7.94 19.33
C VAL A 122 3.16 -8.81 18.50
N LEU A 123 3.75 -9.72 17.72
CA LEU A 123 3.04 -10.80 17.03
C LEU A 123 3.26 -12.13 17.76
N GLN A 124 2.24 -12.99 17.78
CA GLN A 124 2.32 -14.36 18.28
C GLN A 124 2.22 -15.34 17.12
N VAL A 125 3.27 -16.14 16.93
CA VAL A 125 3.28 -17.21 15.93
C VAL A 125 2.24 -18.28 16.28
N GLN A 126 1.51 -18.72 15.26
CA GLN A 126 0.51 -19.78 15.33
C GLN A 126 1.13 -21.06 14.74
N SER A 127 1.78 -21.86 15.58
CA SER A 127 2.31 -23.16 15.16
C SER A 127 1.23 -24.24 15.22
N PRO A 128 1.09 -25.12 14.22
CA PRO A 128 0.14 -26.22 14.25
C PRO A 128 0.46 -27.28 15.32
N ARG A 129 1.67 -27.26 15.90
CA ARG A 129 2.08 -28.13 16.99
C ARG A 129 2.80 -27.31 18.07
N PRO A 130 2.70 -27.67 19.36
CA PRO A 130 3.51 -27.02 20.39
C PRO A 130 5.01 -27.17 20.07
N GLU A 131 5.72 -26.05 19.96
CA GLU A 131 7.16 -26.00 19.77
C GLU A 131 7.78 -24.90 20.64
N THR A 132 9.08 -25.01 20.89
CA THR A 132 9.86 -23.99 21.61
C THR A 132 10.74 -23.27 20.60
N PHE A 133 10.68 -21.94 20.60
CA PHE A 133 11.45 -21.12 19.70
C PHE A 133 12.76 -20.67 20.35
N ALA A 134 13.84 -20.65 19.57
CA ALA A 134 15.02 -19.87 19.95
C ALA A 134 14.66 -18.37 19.92
N TYR A 135 15.26 -17.59 20.83
CA TYR A 135 14.95 -16.17 20.96
C TYR A 135 16.16 -15.36 21.38
N ALA A 136 16.09 -14.04 21.15
CA ALA A 136 17.07 -13.06 21.59
C ALA A 136 16.49 -12.19 22.70
N GLU A 137 17.38 -11.63 23.52
CA GLU A 137 17.02 -10.84 24.69
C GLU A 137 17.38 -9.36 24.51
N PHE A 138 16.50 -8.49 25.00
CA PHE A 138 16.79 -7.07 25.11
C PHE A 138 17.87 -6.80 26.16
N ALA A 139 18.74 -5.83 25.88
CA ALA A 139 19.62 -5.29 26.91
C ALA A 139 18.79 -4.64 28.02
N THR A 140 19.17 -4.88 29.27
CA THR A 140 18.49 -4.30 30.44
C THR A 140 18.92 -2.86 30.74
N SER A 141 20.06 -2.45 30.20
CA SER A 141 20.60 -1.10 30.28
C SER A 141 21.25 -0.73 28.95
N LEU A 142 21.32 0.58 28.66
CA LEU A 142 21.92 1.11 27.44
C LEU A 142 23.28 1.74 27.78
N ASP A 143 24.34 0.92 27.79
CA ASP A 143 25.74 1.38 27.94
C ASP A 143 26.46 1.30 26.59
N ILE A 144 26.00 2.13 25.64
CA ILE A 144 26.62 2.29 24.33
C ILE A 144 27.15 3.72 24.17
N LYS A 145 28.31 3.84 23.54
CA LYS A 145 29.02 5.10 23.33
C LYS A 145 29.24 5.33 21.83
N PRO A 146 29.39 6.59 21.40
CA PRO A 146 29.82 6.87 20.03
C PRO A 146 31.09 6.07 19.68
N GLY A 147 31.05 5.36 18.55
CA GLY A 147 32.13 4.47 18.09
C GLY A 147 31.94 2.99 18.44
N ASP A 148 31.04 2.63 19.36
CA ASP A 148 30.77 1.22 19.67
C ASP A 148 30.16 0.51 18.46
N THR A 149 30.67 -0.67 18.14
CA THR A 149 30.18 -1.48 17.02
C THR A 149 28.82 -2.07 17.33
N VAL A 150 27.89 -1.89 16.39
CA VAL A 150 26.55 -2.46 16.41
C VAL A 150 26.24 -3.15 15.08
N LEU A 151 25.38 -4.16 15.15
CA LEU A 151 24.95 -4.93 13.99
C LEU A 151 23.46 -4.72 13.79
N ALA A 152 23.07 -4.13 12.65
CA ALA A 152 21.68 -4.03 12.26
C ALA A 152 21.31 -5.28 11.46
N MET A 153 20.28 -6.00 11.93
CA MET A 153 19.81 -7.24 11.31
C MET A 153 18.37 -7.09 10.83
N GLY A 154 18.04 -7.80 9.76
CA GLY A 154 16.71 -7.84 9.17
C GLY A 154 16.52 -9.05 8.26
N ALA A 155 15.30 -9.26 7.79
CA ALA A 155 14.94 -10.30 6.83
C ALA A 155 14.00 -9.71 5.76
N PRO A 156 14.48 -8.80 4.89
CA PRO A 156 13.65 -8.18 3.87
C PRO A 156 13.12 -9.24 2.89
N TRP A 157 11.81 -9.24 2.64
CA TRP A 157 11.13 -10.10 1.66
C TRP A 157 11.26 -11.63 1.85
N GLY A 158 11.77 -12.10 2.99
CA GLY A 158 11.90 -13.53 3.29
C GLY A 158 12.91 -14.30 2.41
N LEU A 159 13.67 -13.61 1.55
CA LEU A 159 14.59 -14.24 0.59
C LEU A 159 16.00 -14.46 1.13
N SER A 160 16.41 -13.69 2.15
CA SER A 160 17.67 -13.87 2.88
C SER A 160 17.72 -12.97 4.12
N ASN A 161 18.05 -13.52 5.29
CA ASN A 161 18.43 -12.70 6.45
C ASN A 161 19.66 -11.87 6.08
N SER A 162 19.60 -10.56 6.36
CA SER A 162 20.65 -9.61 6.08
C SER A 162 21.20 -9.03 7.38
N MET A 163 22.49 -8.75 7.41
CA MET A 163 23.17 -8.09 8.50
C MET A 163 24.13 -7.04 7.94
N SER A 164 24.12 -5.85 8.53
CA SER A 164 25.13 -4.81 8.32
C SER A 164 25.79 -4.47 9.65
N ALA A 165 27.09 -4.19 9.60
CA ALA A 165 27.83 -3.67 10.75
C ALA A 165 28.04 -2.17 10.57
N GLY A 166 28.01 -1.45 11.69
CA GLY A 166 28.35 -0.03 11.76
C GLY A 166 28.71 0.34 13.19
N VAL A 167 28.76 1.63 13.47
CA VAL A 167 29.01 2.17 14.80
C VAL A 167 27.86 3.05 15.25
N VAL A 168 27.70 3.16 16.56
CA VAL A 168 26.85 4.18 17.16
C VAL A 168 27.46 5.54 16.86
N ASN A 169 26.70 6.44 16.23
CA ASN A 169 27.13 7.83 16.04
C ASN A 169 26.66 8.70 17.22
N ASN A 170 25.43 8.46 17.70
CA ASN A 170 24.87 9.14 18.86
C ASN A 170 23.87 8.21 19.58
N PRO A 171 24.10 7.85 20.85
CA PRO A 171 23.20 6.95 21.58
C PRO A 171 21.87 7.60 22.01
N ARG A 172 21.78 8.94 21.96
CA ARG A 172 20.61 9.72 22.37
C ARG A 172 20.40 10.90 21.42
N ARG A 173 19.76 10.63 20.28
CA ARG A 173 19.46 11.60 19.23
C ARG A 173 17.97 11.94 19.22
N LEU A 174 17.66 13.23 19.31
CA LEU A 174 16.35 13.70 18.87
C LEU A 174 16.33 13.76 17.34
N LEU A 175 15.28 13.23 16.73
CA LEU A 175 14.93 13.68 15.38
C LEU A 175 14.30 15.05 15.60
N VAL A 176 14.78 16.08 14.94
CA VAL A 176 14.17 17.41 15.00
C VAL A 176 14.12 17.89 13.57
N SER A 177 12.96 18.34 13.11
CA SER A 177 12.87 19.08 11.86
C SER A 177 13.63 20.39 12.01
N LEU A 178 14.44 20.77 11.03
CA LEU A 178 15.21 22.02 11.09
C LEU A 178 14.32 23.28 11.11
N PHE A 179 13.02 23.13 10.91
CA PHE A 179 12.08 24.23 10.66
C PHE A 179 10.84 24.22 11.58
N ASP A 180 10.66 23.22 12.45
CA ASP A 180 9.47 23.10 13.31
C ASP A 180 9.79 23.43 14.78
N ASP A 181 8.77 23.87 15.54
CA ASP A 181 8.89 24.05 16.99
C ASP A 181 9.12 22.70 17.70
N GLU A 182 9.87 22.73 18.80
CA GLU A 182 10.20 21.57 19.66
C GLU A 182 8.93 20.85 20.14
N ALA A 183 7.85 21.60 20.37
CA ALA A 183 6.55 21.06 20.79
C ALA A 183 5.62 20.66 19.63
N GLU A 184 5.94 21.03 18.39
CA GLU A 184 5.20 20.64 17.17
C GLU A 184 5.78 19.38 16.54
N TYR A 185 7.07 19.10 16.78
CA TYR A 185 7.73 17.86 16.36
C TYR A 185 6.99 16.58 16.81
N GLU A 186 6.34 16.61 17.98
CA GLU A 186 5.56 15.47 18.48
C GLU A 186 4.35 15.12 17.62
N ASP A 187 3.79 16.09 16.90
CA ASP A 187 2.60 15.88 16.06
C ASP A 187 2.96 15.61 14.59
N SER A 188 4.18 15.94 14.15
CA SER A 188 4.56 15.84 12.73
C SER A 188 4.99 14.43 12.30
N LEU A 189 5.14 13.49 13.24
CA LEU A 189 5.53 12.11 12.99
C LEU A 189 4.33 11.17 12.77
N GLY A 190 3.57 11.41 11.69
CA GLY A 190 2.49 10.53 11.22
C GLY A 190 1.17 11.28 10.97
N GLU A 191 0.40 10.84 9.97
CA GLU A 191 -0.92 11.41 9.68
C GLU A 191 -1.94 10.98 10.76
N ASP A 192 -2.11 11.84 11.76
CA ASP A 192 -2.94 11.64 12.95
C ASP A 192 -2.48 10.55 13.94
N GLU A 193 -1.31 9.96 13.76
CA GLU A 193 -0.77 8.91 14.64
C GLU A 193 0.73 9.13 14.93
N PRO A 194 1.05 9.92 15.98
CA PRO A 194 2.42 10.17 16.40
C PRO A 194 3.21 8.90 16.73
N THR A 195 4.45 8.82 16.25
CA THR A 195 5.37 7.71 16.55
C THR A 195 6.64 8.18 17.26
N GLY A 196 7.14 7.39 18.21
CA GLY A 196 8.44 7.60 18.87
C GLY A 196 8.53 8.83 19.77
N ARG A 197 7.46 9.11 20.54
CA ARG A 197 7.35 10.29 21.42
C ARG A 197 8.17 10.18 22.71
N TYR A 198 8.47 8.97 23.17
CA TYR A 198 8.88 8.70 24.55
C TYR A 198 10.38 8.41 24.76
N TYR A 199 11.19 8.51 23.72
CA TYR A 199 12.61 8.21 23.81
C TYR A 199 13.45 9.04 22.84
N ALA A 200 14.72 9.19 23.18
CA ALA A 200 15.73 9.61 22.22
C ALA A 200 16.20 8.40 21.42
N TRP A 201 16.41 8.57 20.13
CA TRP A 201 16.78 7.49 19.21
C TRP A 201 18.26 7.16 19.33
N ILE A 202 18.62 5.90 19.09
CA ILE A 202 20.01 5.51 18.82
C ILE A 202 20.27 5.81 17.35
N GLN A 203 21.21 6.71 17.07
CA GLN A 203 21.71 6.97 15.73
C GLN A 203 22.94 6.11 15.45
N HIS A 204 22.95 5.42 14.31
CA HIS A 204 24.08 4.63 13.84
C HIS A 204 24.23 4.72 12.31
N ASP A 205 25.35 4.21 11.79
CA ASP A 205 25.67 4.19 10.36
C ASP A 205 25.66 2.78 9.74
N ALA A 206 25.30 1.75 10.51
CA ALA A 206 25.03 0.44 9.94
C ALA A 206 23.91 0.56 8.88
N ALA A 207 24.20 0.11 7.65
CA ALA A 207 23.30 0.26 6.52
C ALA A 207 21.92 -0.38 6.79
N ILE A 208 20.86 0.41 6.63
CA ILE A 208 19.48 -0.08 6.69
C ILE A 208 18.74 0.22 5.40
N ALA A 209 17.93 -0.73 4.94
CA ALA A 209 17.08 -0.60 3.77
C ALA A 209 15.61 -0.87 4.14
N PRO A 210 14.64 -0.46 3.31
CA PRO A 210 13.26 -0.89 3.45
C PRO A 210 13.17 -2.41 3.62
N GLY A 211 12.48 -2.85 4.68
CA GLY A 211 12.38 -4.25 5.08
C GLY A 211 13.19 -4.61 6.33
N ASN A 212 14.19 -3.81 6.73
CA ASN A 212 14.90 -4.00 8.01
C ASN A 212 14.11 -3.44 9.23
N SER A 213 13.11 -2.59 8.99
CA SER A 213 12.26 -2.02 10.04
C SER A 213 11.61 -3.13 10.88
N GLY A 214 11.73 -3.03 12.19
CA GLY A 214 11.29 -4.00 13.19
C GLY A 214 12.34 -5.06 13.54
N GLY A 215 13.43 -5.18 12.78
CA GLY A 215 14.57 -6.04 13.09
C GLY A 215 15.46 -5.48 14.21
N PRO A 216 16.36 -6.29 14.80
CA PRO A 216 17.14 -5.86 15.95
C PRO A 216 18.41 -5.09 15.54
N LEU A 217 18.77 -4.11 16.37
CA LEU A 217 20.12 -3.57 16.48
C LEU A 217 20.80 -4.27 17.66
N VAL A 218 21.93 -4.94 17.43
CA VAL A 218 22.60 -5.74 18.47
C VAL A 218 24.02 -5.30 18.76
N ASP A 219 24.44 -5.43 20.02
CA ASP A 219 25.84 -5.28 20.42
C ASP A 219 26.66 -6.55 20.09
N LEU A 220 27.98 -6.48 20.27
CA LEU A 220 28.88 -7.62 20.07
C LEU A 220 28.71 -8.77 21.08
N SER A 221 27.81 -8.64 22.07
CA SER A 221 27.41 -9.73 22.98
C SER A 221 26.13 -10.45 22.51
N GLY A 222 25.54 -9.98 21.40
CA GLY A 222 24.29 -10.47 20.86
C GLY A 222 23.08 -10.15 21.73
N ARG A 223 23.09 -9.01 22.42
CA ARG A 223 21.91 -8.45 23.09
C ARG A 223 21.28 -7.38 22.20
N ILE A 224 19.96 -7.29 22.21
CA ILE A 224 19.22 -6.27 21.45
C ILE A 224 19.36 -4.93 22.18
N VAL A 225 20.18 -4.04 21.63
CA VAL A 225 20.38 -2.68 22.13
C VAL A 225 19.43 -1.68 21.48
N GLY A 226 18.74 -2.07 20.40
CA GLY A 226 17.61 -1.33 19.87
C GLY A 226 16.78 -2.07 18.81
N VAL A 227 15.70 -1.46 18.36
CA VAL A 227 14.84 -1.95 17.26
C VAL A 227 14.98 -0.98 16.08
N ASN A 228 15.42 -1.47 14.93
CA ASN A 228 15.63 -0.66 13.73
C ASN A 228 14.28 -0.13 13.24
N THR A 229 14.13 1.18 13.04
CA THR A 229 12.83 1.75 12.69
C THR A 229 12.88 2.59 11.42
N ARG A 230 13.83 3.53 11.33
CA ARG A 230 13.88 4.53 10.25
C ARG A 230 15.29 4.73 9.73
N GLY A 231 15.41 4.87 8.41
CA GLY A 231 16.59 5.41 7.74
C GLY A 231 16.22 6.70 7.00
N MET A 232 17.07 7.72 7.08
CA MET A 232 16.88 8.92 6.26
C MET A 232 17.56 8.73 4.89
N ILE A 233 16.78 8.79 3.82
CA ILE A 233 17.28 8.66 2.43
C ILE A 233 18.06 9.92 2.01
N VAL A 234 17.76 11.07 2.63
CA VAL A 234 18.42 12.34 2.34
C VAL A 234 19.51 12.58 3.39
N GLY A 235 20.79 12.35 3.02
CA GLY A 235 21.94 12.71 3.87
C GLY A 235 23.04 11.65 4.08
N GLY A 236 22.91 10.42 3.56
CA GLY A 236 23.89 9.32 3.74
C GLY A 236 23.38 8.21 4.66
N ASP A 237 24.27 7.33 5.14
CA ASP A 237 23.98 6.21 6.05
C ASP A 237 23.55 6.69 7.46
N LEU A 238 22.39 7.33 7.56
CA LEU A 238 21.78 7.79 8.82
C LEU A 238 20.60 6.90 9.18
N ALA A 239 20.83 6.07 10.20
CA ALA A 239 19.86 5.09 10.69
C ALA A 239 19.48 5.35 12.16
N PHE A 240 18.24 5.02 12.50
CA PHE A 240 17.67 5.23 13.83
C PHE A 240 16.99 3.98 14.36
N ALA A 241 17.34 3.66 15.61
CA ALA A 241 16.76 2.56 16.37
C ALA A 241 16.12 3.04 17.68
N ILE A 242 15.03 2.39 18.06
CA ILE A 242 14.38 2.54 19.36
C ILE A 242 15.29 1.91 20.41
N PRO A 243 15.63 2.59 21.51
CA PRO A 243 16.43 2.02 22.59
C PRO A 243 15.92 0.68 23.13
N GLY A 244 16.84 -0.27 23.31
CA GLY A 244 16.57 -1.65 23.71
C GLY A 244 15.88 -1.81 25.06
N PRO A 245 16.32 -1.16 26.15
CA PRO A 245 15.65 -1.26 27.46
C PRO A 245 14.19 -0.77 27.42
N GLU A 246 13.95 0.35 26.74
CA GLU A 246 12.63 0.94 26.52
C GLU A 246 11.75 0.01 25.70
N ALA A 247 12.27 -0.52 24.58
CA ALA A 247 11.57 -1.48 23.76
C ALA A 247 11.23 -2.77 24.51
N GLY A 248 12.18 -3.32 25.26
CA GLY A 248 11.98 -4.52 26.06
C GLY A 248 10.95 -4.33 27.19
N SER A 249 10.81 -3.11 27.73
CA SER A 249 9.75 -2.80 28.69
C SER A 249 8.36 -2.79 28.05
N VAL A 250 8.23 -2.16 26.88
CA VAL A 250 6.96 -2.10 26.14
C VAL A 250 6.56 -3.49 25.64
N VAL A 251 7.49 -4.24 25.03
CA VAL A 251 7.25 -5.59 24.53
C VAL A 251 6.75 -6.51 25.63
N ARG A 252 7.36 -6.49 26.83
CA ARG A 252 6.86 -7.27 27.98
C ARG A 252 5.44 -6.86 28.38
N ALA A 253 5.15 -5.56 28.46
CA ALA A 253 3.80 -5.10 28.78
C ALA A 253 2.76 -5.55 27.74
N LEU A 254 3.12 -5.52 26.44
CA LEU A 254 2.27 -6.02 25.35
C LEU A 254 2.06 -7.53 25.43
N ILE A 255 3.09 -8.32 25.76
CA ILE A 255 2.96 -9.76 25.98
C ILE A 255 2.04 -10.06 27.17
N ASP A 256 2.22 -9.37 28.29
CA ASP A 256 1.49 -9.64 29.54
C ASP A 256 0.02 -9.19 29.49
N LYS A 257 -0.26 -8.05 28.83
CA LYS A 257 -1.56 -7.36 28.91
C LYS A 257 -2.23 -7.10 27.57
N GLY A 258 -1.54 -7.35 26.45
CA GLY A 258 -2.02 -6.97 25.09
C GLY A 258 -2.04 -5.47 24.81
N SER A 259 -1.68 -4.62 25.77
CA SER A 259 -1.77 -3.16 25.66
C SER A 259 -0.82 -2.44 26.62
N VAL A 260 -0.47 -1.19 26.27
CA VAL A 260 0.27 -0.28 27.17
C VAL A 260 -0.68 0.84 27.58
N SER A 261 -0.93 0.96 28.89
CA SER A 261 -1.73 2.06 29.41
C SER A 261 -0.90 3.34 29.43
N ARG A 262 -1.41 4.38 28.77
CA ARG A 262 -0.83 5.73 28.77
C ARG A 262 -1.82 6.72 29.38
N VAL A 263 -1.33 7.79 30.00
CA VAL A 263 -2.15 8.90 30.50
C VAL A 263 -1.75 10.23 29.85
N SER A 264 -2.71 11.14 29.74
CA SER A 264 -2.48 12.52 29.36
C SER A 264 -2.95 13.45 30.48
N LEU A 265 -2.20 14.53 30.69
CA LEU A 265 -2.53 15.59 31.65
C LEU A 265 -3.09 16.86 30.98
N GLY A 266 -3.19 16.90 29.64
CA GLY A 266 -3.80 18.02 28.91
C GLY A 266 -2.93 19.27 28.74
N PHE A 267 -1.61 19.14 28.83
CA PHE A 267 -0.66 20.23 28.58
C PHE A 267 0.59 19.71 27.84
N ARG A 268 1.32 20.62 27.19
CA ARG A 268 2.59 20.34 26.50
C ARG A 268 3.76 20.93 27.25
N LEU A 269 4.89 20.25 27.17
CA LEU A 269 6.14 20.66 27.81
C LEU A 269 7.08 21.31 26.79
N ARG A 270 8.01 22.13 27.30
CA ARG A 270 9.16 22.67 26.56
C ARG A 270 10.38 22.72 27.46
N SER A 271 11.56 22.47 26.90
CA SER A 271 12.81 22.58 27.63
C SER A 271 13.11 24.02 28.09
N LEU A 272 14.04 24.17 29.03
CA LEU A 272 14.50 25.49 29.51
C LEU A 272 15.50 26.17 28.57
N LYS A 273 15.79 25.57 27.41
CA LYS A 273 16.77 26.09 26.46
C LYS A 273 16.40 27.51 26.04
N GLY A 274 17.31 28.45 26.27
CA GLY A 274 17.15 29.87 25.91
C GLY A 274 16.31 30.70 26.89
N THR A 275 15.86 30.13 28.01
CA THR A 275 14.95 30.80 28.97
C THR A 275 15.70 31.51 30.11
N GLY A 276 16.97 31.15 30.36
CA GLY A 276 17.75 31.64 31.50
C GLY A 276 17.50 30.89 32.83
N PHE A 277 16.52 29.97 32.87
CA PHE A 277 16.27 29.12 34.04
C PHE A 277 17.18 27.88 34.05
N SER A 278 17.61 27.46 35.24
CA SER A 278 18.46 26.26 35.43
C SER A 278 17.72 25.02 35.91
N HIS A 279 16.51 25.17 36.46
CA HIS A 279 15.72 24.09 37.05
C HIS A 279 14.26 24.14 36.60
N GLY A 280 13.65 22.98 36.47
CA GLY A 280 12.27 22.77 36.04
C GLY A 280 12.10 22.40 34.57
N VAL A 281 10.85 22.47 34.12
CA VAL A 281 10.43 22.38 32.71
C VAL A 281 9.33 23.41 32.46
N LEU A 282 9.23 23.98 31.26
CA LEU A 282 8.17 24.93 30.94
C LEU A 282 6.91 24.23 30.44
N VAL A 283 5.76 24.79 30.81
CA VAL A 283 4.47 24.51 30.18
C VAL A 283 4.39 25.33 28.89
N ASN A 284 4.49 24.67 27.74
CA ASN A 284 4.41 25.33 26.44
C ASN A 284 2.98 25.73 26.10
N ALA A 285 2.04 24.81 26.32
CA ALA A 285 0.63 24.98 26.00
C ALA A 285 -0.24 24.22 26.98
N VAL A 286 -1.44 24.72 27.23
CA VAL A 286 -2.49 24.05 28.00
C VAL A 286 -3.71 23.94 27.10
N GLU A 287 -4.33 22.76 27.07
CA GLU A 287 -5.53 22.54 26.25
C GLU A 287 -6.69 23.42 26.74
N ARG A 288 -7.45 24.02 25.81
CA ARG A 288 -8.62 24.83 26.14
C ARG A 288 -9.71 23.96 26.78
N ASP A 289 -10.41 24.52 27.77
CA ASP A 289 -11.52 23.89 28.52
C ASP A 289 -11.12 22.59 29.24
N SER A 290 -9.83 22.33 29.38
CA SER A 290 -9.28 21.10 29.94
C SER A 290 -9.13 21.14 31.46
N PRO A 291 -8.99 19.99 32.14
CA PRO A 291 -8.71 19.93 33.57
C PRO A 291 -7.53 20.79 34.04
N PRO A 292 -6.33 20.82 33.40
CA PRO A 292 -5.24 21.67 33.83
C PRO A 292 -5.55 23.17 33.70
N GLU A 293 -6.26 23.60 32.65
CA GLU A 293 -6.65 25.00 32.51
C GLU A 293 -7.61 25.41 33.64
N LYS A 294 -8.60 24.56 33.95
CA LYS A 294 -9.56 24.78 35.05
C LYS A 294 -8.88 24.77 36.42
N ALA A 295 -7.83 23.97 36.59
CA ALA A 295 -7.01 23.93 37.80
C ALA A 295 -6.03 25.12 37.91
N GLY A 296 -5.98 26.01 36.91
CA GLY A 296 -5.21 27.24 36.93
C GLY A 296 -3.80 27.14 36.32
N LEU A 297 -3.44 26.00 35.72
CA LEU A 297 -2.22 25.86 34.91
C LEU A 297 -2.30 26.78 33.70
N ARG A 298 -1.20 27.41 33.32
CA ARG A 298 -1.10 28.30 32.15
C ARG A 298 0.17 28.04 31.37
N ALA A 299 0.13 28.35 30.08
CA ALA A 299 1.36 28.45 29.29
C ALA A 299 2.32 29.47 29.93
N GLY A 300 3.61 29.13 29.95
CA GLY A 300 4.66 29.91 30.63
C GLY A 300 4.90 29.51 32.09
N ASP A 301 4.07 28.66 32.69
CA ASP A 301 4.37 28.08 34.01
C ASP A 301 5.65 27.25 33.96
N ARG A 302 6.49 27.37 35.00
CA ARG A 302 7.66 26.52 35.16
C ARG A 302 7.37 25.44 36.20
N ILE A 303 7.23 24.19 35.77
CA ILE A 303 7.05 23.05 36.67
C ILE A 303 8.38 22.73 37.34
N LEU A 304 8.40 22.71 38.67
CA LEU A 304 9.56 22.38 39.50
C LEU A 304 9.52 20.95 40.01
N LYS A 305 8.32 20.44 40.35
CA LYS A 305 8.14 19.08 40.85
C LYS A 305 6.89 18.41 40.30
N LEU A 306 6.98 17.09 40.18
CA LEU A 306 5.88 16.17 39.89
C LEU A 306 5.80 15.14 41.02
N ASN A 307 4.66 15.05 41.71
CA ASN A 307 4.44 14.15 42.85
C ASN A 307 5.51 14.27 43.96
N GLY A 308 6.08 15.46 44.13
CA GLY A 308 7.12 15.73 45.12
C GLY A 308 8.55 15.44 44.63
N GLU A 309 8.72 14.84 43.46
CA GLU A 309 10.02 14.62 42.83
C GLU A 309 10.40 15.83 41.96
N ALA A 310 11.63 16.30 42.09
CA ALA A 310 12.15 17.38 41.25
C ALA A 310 12.27 16.90 39.81
N ILE A 311 11.82 17.73 38.87
CA ILE A 311 11.94 17.45 37.44
C ILE A 311 12.72 18.57 36.75
N ASP A 312 13.60 18.19 35.83
CA ASP A 312 14.44 19.13 35.09
C ASP A 312 14.46 18.71 33.62
N ALA A 313 14.28 19.68 32.72
CA ALA A 313 14.49 19.52 31.29
C ALA A 313 15.28 20.71 30.72
N PRO A 314 16.58 20.82 31.03
CA PRO A 314 17.41 21.93 30.59
C PRO A 314 17.58 21.96 29.06
N GLN A 315 17.54 20.80 28.41
CA GLN A 315 17.68 20.67 26.97
C GLN A 315 16.49 19.90 26.36
N PRO A 316 16.24 20.07 25.05
CA PRO A 316 15.17 19.34 24.38
C PRO A 316 15.27 17.81 24.52
N ILE A 317 16.50 17.28 24.57
CA ILE A 317 16.79 15.84 24.67
C ILE A 317 16.27 15.20 25.97
N ASP A 318 15.91 16.01 26.96
CA ASP A 318 15.43 15.57 28.27
C ASP A 318 13.90 15.38 28.30
N LEU A 319 13.17 16.00 27.37
CA LEU A 319 11.70 15.95 27.33
C LEU A 319 11.12 14.55 27.12
N PRO A 320 11.62 13.69 26.20
CA PRO A 320 10.97 12.41 25.93
C PRO A 320 10.88 11.50 27.15
N ALA A 321 11.94 11.45 27.98
CA ALA A 321 11.97 10.64 29.20
C ALA A 321 10.97 11.17 30.25
N LEU A 322 10.87 12.49 30.39
CA LEU A 322 9.89 13.12 31.28
C LEU A 322 8.45 12.91 30.80
N GLN A 323 8.21 13.00 29.49
CA GLN A 323 6.91 12.70 28.89
C GLN A 323 6.51 11.25 29.07
N LYS A 324 7.46 10.32 28.90
CA LYS A 324 7.27 8.90 29.18
C LYS A 324 6.88 8.69 30.65
N HIS A 325 7.59 9.32 31.56
CA HIS A 325 7.31 9.23 33.00
C HIS A 325 5.89 9.73 33.32
N ILE A 326 5.47 10.87 32.76
CA ILE A 326 4.09 11.37 32.89
C ILE A 326 3.09 10.38 32.30
N ALA A 327 3.36 9.87 31.10
CA ALA A 327 2.44 8.98 30.38
C ALA A 327 2.29 7.61 31.08
N GLU A 328 3.25 7.18 31.90
CA GLU A 328 3.23 5.91 32.62
C GLU A 328 2.65 6.02 34.04
N LEU A 329 2.19 7.21 34.45
CA LEU A 329 1.50 7.37 35.73
C LEU A 329 0.24 6.49 35.79
N PRO A 330 -0.17 5.99 36.97
CA PRO A 330 -1.36 5.17 37.09
C PRO A 330 -2.63 5.91 36.65
N VAL A 331 -3.45 5.26 35.84
CA VAL A 331 -4.74 5.82 35.42
C VAL A 331 -5.59 6.14 36.65
N ASN A 332 -6.22 7.31 36.66
CA ASN A 332 -7.03 7.89 37.72
C ASN A 332 -6.28 8.36 38.98
N SER A 333 -4.94 8.27 39.04
CA SER A 333 -4.20 8.81 40.18
C SER A 333 -4.24 10.34 40.25
N ALA A 334 -4.17 10.89 41.47
CA ALA A 334 -3.89 12.31 41.66
C ALA A 334 -2.43 12.61 41.31
N VAL A 335 -2.20 13.72 40.62
CA VAL A 335 -0.88 14.20 40.20
C VAL A 335 -0.69 15.60 40.77
N ARG A 336 0.29 15.76 41.65
CA ARG A 336 0.62 17.05 42.26
C ARG A 336 1.77 17.70 41.50
N ILE A 337 1.54 18.93 41.06
CA ILE A 337 2.48 19.69 40.24
C ILE A 337 2.82 20.98 40.99
N GLU A 338 4.07 21.12 41.41
CA GLU A 338 4.58 22.39 41.98
C GLU A 338 5.08 23.24 40.81
N VAL A 339 4.42 24.38 40.55
CA VAL A 339 4.80 25.31 39.48
C VAL A 339 5.24 26.66 40.04
N GLU A 340 6.06 27.36 39.28
CA GLU A 340 6.43 28.75 39.53
C GLU A 340 5.91 29.64 38.39
N ARG A 341 5.19 30.71 38.76
CA ARG A 341 4.74 31.77 37.86
C ARG A 341 5.04 33.12 38.50
N ASP A 342 5.73 34.00 37.78
CA ASP A 342 6.12 35.34 38.26
C ASP A 342 6.89 35.30 39.61
N GLY A 343 7.75 34.29 39.78
CA GLY A 343 8.53 34.07 41.00
C GLY A 343 7.72 33.53 42.20
N LYS A 344 6.43 33.22 42.02
CA LYS A 344 5.56 32.66 43.06
C LYS A 344 5.28 31.18 42.80
N ARG A 345 5.45 30.36 43.83
CA ARG A 345 5.13 28.93 43.79
C ARG A 345 3.63 28.68 43.96
N ARG A 346 3.11 27.68 43.26
CA ARG A 346 1.72 27.25 43.27
C ARG A 346 1.68 25.73 43.17
N ASP A 347 0.81 25.12 43.94
CA ASP A 347 0.51 23.69 43.82
C ASP A 347 -0.75 23.50 42.98
N ILE A 348 -0.66 22.63 41.97
CA ILE A 348 -1.76 22.27 41.08
C ILE A 348 -1.97 20.77 41.21
N GLU A 349 -3.20 20.35 41.49
CA GLU A 349 -3.57 18.95 41.54
C GLU A 349 -4.42 18.59 40.32
N LEU A 350 -3.95 17.61 39.56
CA LEU A 350 -4.63 17.07 38.38
C LEU A 350 -4.98 15.60 38.61
N LYS A 351 -5.91 15.09 37.83
CA LYS A 351 -6.19 13.66 37.75
C LYS A 351 -5.56 13.11 36.47
N ALA A 352 -4.76 12.05 36.58
CA ALA A 352 -4.21 11.34 35.44
C ALA A 352 -5.34 10.63 34.68
N THR A 353 -5.70 11.15 33.51
CA THR A 353 -6.75 10.54 32.66
C THR A 353 -6.11 9.64 31.62
N ALA A 354 -6.71 8.48 31.37
CA ALA A 354 -6.26 7.58 30.30
C ALA A 354 -6.15 8.35 28.98
N GLN A 355 -5.03 8.20 28.29
CA GLN A 355 -4.86 8.76 26.96
C GLN A 355 -5.82 8.04 26.01
N THR A 356 -6.63 8.83 25.32
CA THR A 356 -7.50 8.34 24.26
C THR A 356 -6.66 7.85 23.08
N ARG A 357 -7.18 6.90 22.30
CA ARG A 357 -6.54 6.50 21.03
C ARG A 357 -6.28 7.73 20.17
N GLU A 358 -5.10 7.80 19.55
CA GLU A 358 -4.73 8.91 18.64
C GLU A 358 -5.59 8.86 17.37
N ARG A 359 -5.84 7.65 16.86
CA ARG A 359 -6.65 7.38 15.67
C ARG A 359 -7.77 6.39 15.98
N GLY A 360 -8.93 6.60 15.37
CA GLY A 360 -10.08 5.71 15.49
C GLY A 360 -9.98 4.54 14.52
N ASP A 361 -10.89 3.57 14.68
CA ASP A 361 -10.96 2.47 13.73
C ASP A 361 -11.50 2.98 12.39
N GLU A 362 -10.90 2.54 11.29
CA GLU A 362 -11.23 3.02 9.94
C GLU A 362 -11.74 1.87 9.07
N ASN A 363 -12.82 2.12 8.33
CA ASN A 363 -13.37 1.18 7.36
C ASN A 363 -13.92 1.86 6.11
N ALA A 364 -13.91 1.11 5.01
CA ALA A 364 -14.65 1.50 3.83
C ALA A 364 -16.14 1.24 4.03
N VAL A 365 -16.93 2.01 3.32
CA VAL A 365 -18.38 1.97 3.31
C VAL A 365 -18.80 1.94 1.84
N PRO A 366 -18.57 0.81 1.14
CA PRO A 366 -18.78 0.72 -0.31
C PRO A 366 -20.18 1.15 -0.78
N PRO A 367 -21.27 0.90 0.00
CA PRO A 367 -22.58 1.37 -0.39
C PRO A 367 -22.71 2.89 -0.48
N LEU A 368 -21.94 3.64 0.28
CA LEU A 368 -21.90 5.11 0.17
C LEU A 368 -20.76 5.59 -0.74
N GLY A 369 -19.79 4.72 -1.04
CA GLY A 369 -18.58 5.09 -1.79
C GLY A 369 -17.68 6.00 -0.99
N ILE A 370 -17.52 5.73 0.31
CA ILE A 370 -16.62 6.48 1.20
C ILE A 370 -15.77 5.52 2.04
N SER A 371 -14.70 6.03 2.62
CA SER A 371 -14.04 5.45 3.78
C SER A 371 -14.17 6.42 4.93
N ALA A 372 -14.35 5.88 6.13
CA ALA A 372 -14.57 6.67 7.33
C ALA A 372 -13.79 6.11 8.50
N SER A 373 -13.25 7.01 9.32
CA SER A 373 -12.61 6.72 10.60
C SER A 373 -13.52 7.19 11.73
N GLU A 374 -13.63 6.39 12.79
CA GLU A 374 -14.21 6.86 14.04
C GLU A 374 -13.43 8.07 14.55
N LEU A 375 -14.13 9.12 15.00
CA LEU A 375 -13.48 10.31 15.50
C LEU A 375 -12.98 10.06 16.93
N THR A 376 -11.71 10.35 17.19
CA THR A 376 -11.15 10.35 18.55
C THR A 376 -11.07 11.77 19.10
N ALA A 377 -10.91 11.90 20.43
CA ALA A 377 -10.68 13.20 21.04
C ALA A 377 -9.37 13.86 20.55
N ALA A 378 -8.35 13.07 20.21
CA ALA A 378 -7.13 13.59 19.59
C ALA A 378 -7.40 14.15 18.18
N MET A 379 -8.11 13.40 17.33
CA MET A 379 -8.48 13.82 15.98
C MET A 379 -9.37 15.08 15.97
N GLY A 380 -10.35 15.14 16.89
CA GLY A 380 -11.25 16.29 17.05
C GLY A 380 -10.50 17.56 17.45
N ARG A 381 -9.58 17.46 18.43
CA ARG A 381 -8.74 18.60 18.87
C ARG A 381 -7.86 19.14 17.74
N ARG A 382 -7.19 18.28 16.96
CA ARG A 382 -6.36 18.70 15.81
C ARG A 382 -7.17 19.43 14.72
N ARG A 383 -8.48 19.19 14.67
CA ARG A 383 -9.42 19.79 13.71
C ARG A 383 -10.27 20.90 14.31
N ASN A 384 -9.99 21.29 15.56
CA ASN A 384 -10.74 22.31 16.30
C ASN A 384 -12.26 22.04 16.33
N LEU A 385 -12.63 20.77 16.54
CA LEU A 385 -14.03 20.34 16.72
C LEU A 385 -14.44 20.42 18.19
N ASP A 386 -15.71 20.72 18.45
CA ASP A 386 -16.26 20.89 19.81
C ASP A 386 -16.31 19.59 20.62
N ASP A 387 -16.32 18.43 19.94
CA ASP A 387 -16.35 17.11 20.56
C ASP A 387 -15.69 16.03 19.68
N ALA A 388 -15.70 14.79 20.18
CA ALA A 388 -15.19 13.60 19.52
C ALA A 388 -16.30 12.70 18.93
N ALA A 389 -17.50 13.23 18.68
CA ALA A 389 -18.62 12.46 18.14
C ALA A 389 -18.55 12.41 16.60
N GLY A 390 -19.08 11.36 15.98
CA GLY A 390 -19.11 11.27 14.51
C GLY A 390 -18.04 10.40 13.88
N LEU A 391 -18.11 10.35 12.55
CA LEU A 391 -17.17 9.63 11.69
C LEU A 391 -16.49 10.60 10.73
N LEU A 392 -15.17 10.68 10.77
CA LEU A 392 -14.38 11.44 9.81
C LEU A 392 -14.35 10.70 8.47
N VAL A 393 -14.82 11.33 7.40
CA VAL A 393 -14.67 10.83 6.03
C VAL A 393 -13.20 10.96 5.63
N THR A 394 -12.51 9.85 5.44
CA THR A 394 -11.09 9.80 5.07
C THR A 394 -10.89 9.73 3.56
N GLY A 395 -11.91 9.31 2.81
CA GLY A 395 -11.84 9.20 1.36
C GLY A 395 -13.22 9.08 0.74
N VAL A 396 -13.33 9.49 -0.53
CA VAL A 396 -14.57 9.42 -1.31
C VAL A 396 -14.26 8.84 -2.69
N ARG A 397 -15.07 7.88 -3.12
CA ARG A 397 -14.97 7.20 -4.41
C ARG A 397 -15.50 8.09 -5.53
N PRO A 398 -14.69 8.44 -6.55
CA PRO A 398 -15.16 9.16 -7.71
C PRO A 398 -16.37 8.47 -8.35
N GLY A 399 -17.44 9.23 -8.61
CA GLY A 399 -18.69 8.70 -9.18
C GLY A 399 -19.53 7.83 -8.23
N GLY A 400 -19.09 7.58 -6.99
CA GLY A 400 -19.88 6.90 -5.96
C GLY A 400 -20.98 7.78 -5.36
N PRO A 401 -21.94 7.19 -4.60
CA PRO A 401 -23.10 7.91 -4.06
C PRO A 401 -22.76 9.19 -3.29
N ALA A 402 -21.70 9.16 -2.48
CA ALA A 402 -21.21 10.32 -1.75
C ALA A 402 -20.67 11.45 -2.64
N ALA A 403 -19.94 11.12 -3.72
CA ALA A 403 -19.38 12.10 -4.66
C ALA A 403 -20.45 12.78 -5.53
N VAL A 404 -21.52 12.05 -5.88
CA VAL A 404 -22.58 12.57 -6.76
C VAL A 404 -23.74 13.20 -5.99
N ALA A 405 -23.74 13.10 -4.65
CA ALA A 405 -24.73 13.73 -3.80
C ALA A 405 -24.74 15.28 -3.98
N ARG A 406 -25.84 15.90 -3.57
CA ARG A 406 -26.04 17.35 -3.64
C ARG A 406 -26.55 17.85 -2.29
N PRO A 407 -25.71 18.53 -1.48
CA PRO A 407 -24.26 18.70 -1.64
C PRO A 407 -23.49 17.37 -1.52
N GLU A 408 -22.30 17.30 -2.13
CA GLU A 408 -21.42 16.13 -2.05
C GLU A 408 -20.83 15.96 -0.65
N LEU A 409 -20.50 14.72 -0.27
CA LEU A 409 -19.56 14.46 0.82
C LEU A 409 -18.13 14.47 0.27
N ALA A 410 -17.18 14.99 1.04
CA ALA A 410 -15.76 14.98 0.71
C ALA A 410 -14.91 14.46 1.86
N ALA A 411 -13.65 14.10 1.56
CA ALA A 411 -12.67 13.80 2.59
C ALA A 411 -12.47 15.03 3.51
N GLY A 412 -12.39 14.79 4.81
CA GLY A 412 -12.37 15.83 5.85
C GLY A 412 -13.73 16.11 6.48
N ASP A 413 -14.84 15.70 5.86
CA ASP A 413 -16.17 15.84 6.46
C ASP A 413 -16.31 14.98 7.71
N VAL A 414 -17.03 15.49 8.72
CA VAL A 414 -17.41 14.68 9.89
C VAL A 414 -18.90 14.36 9.81
N ILE A 415 -19.24 13.10 9.58
CA ILE A 415 -20.62 12.61 9.61
C ILE A 415 -21.09 12.58 11.06
N ARG A 416 -22.15 13.32 11.36
CA ARG A 416 -22.74 13.43 12.71
C ARG A 416 -24.00 12.58 12.86
N ARG A 417 -24.84 12.54 11.83
CA ARG A 417 -26.13 11.81 11.86
C ARG A 417 -26.47 11.18 10.52
N ILE A 418 -27.23 10.09 10.58
CA ILE A 418 -27.90 9.48 9.42
C ILE A 418 -29.37 9.28 9.77
N ASP A 419 -30.27 9.76 8.91
CA ASP A 419 -31.73 9.76 9.10
C ASP A 419 -32.15 10.29 10.47
N GLY A 420 -31.50 11.38 10.89
CA GLY A 420 -31.77 12.02 12.18
C GLY A 420 -31.28 11.23 13.40
N LYS A 421 -30.55 10.12 13.25
CA LYS A 421 -29.92 9.38 14.37
C LYS A 421 -28.42 9.71 14.47
N PRO A 422 -27.87 9.93 15.68
CA PRO A 422 -26.43 10.10 15.85
C PRO A 422 -25.67 8.88 15.35
N VAL A 423 -24.48 9.09 14.77
CA VAL A 423 -23.56 8.03 14.34
C VAL A 423 -22.21 8.33 14.97
N ASN A 424 -21.71 7.44 15.82
CA ASN A 424 -20.41 7.63 16.50
C ASN A 424 -19.44 6.46 16.24
N SER A 425 -19.93 5.38 15.64
CA SER A 425 -19.14 4.19 15.35
C SER A 425 -19.41 3.67 13.94
N LEU A 426 -18.47 2.90 13.40
CA LEU A 426 -18.64 2.18 12.15
C LEU A 426 -19.81 1.17 12.22
N ALA A 427 -20.10 0.67 13.42
CA ALA A 427 -21.24 -0.20 13.67
C ALA A 427 -22.59 0.54 13.56
N ASP A 428 -22.67 1.79 14.02
CA ASP A 428 -23.85 2.64 13.84
C ASP A 428 -24.11 2.91 12.36
N LEU A 429 -23.05 3.23 11.61
CA LEU A 429 -23.11 3.47 10.17
C LEU A 429 -23.55 2.20 9.42
N SER A 430 -22.96 1.06 9.73
CA SER A 430 -23.33 -0.23 9.13
C SER A 430 -24.79 -0.61 9.45
N SER A 431 -25.25 -0.30 10.66
CA SER A 431 -26.63 -0.52 11.07
C SER A 431 -27.63 0.37 10.33
N ALA A 432 -27.23 1.57 9.91
CA ALA A 432 -28.03 2.44 9.07
C ALA A 432 -28.09 1.95 7.60
N LEU A 433 -27.08 1.22 7.14
CA LEU A 433 -26.92 0.76 5.75
C LEU A 433 -27.46 -0.65 5.49
N ARG A 434 -28.53 -1.07 6.18
CA ARG A 434 -29.04 -2.44 6.00
C ARG A 434 -29.64 -2.63 4.60
N PRO A 435 -29.25 -3.68 3.86
CA PRO A 435 -29.90 -4.01 2.60
C PRO A 435 -31.35 -4.42 2.87
N GLY A 436 -32.29 -3.59 2.41
CA GLY A 436 -33.72 -3.87 2.41
C GLY A 436 -34.19 -4.34 1.03
N ALA A 437 -35.44 -4.80 0.93
CA ALA A 437 -36.07 -5.11 -0.37
C ALA A 437 -36.20 -3.87 -1.28
N GLU A 438 -36.21 -2.66 -0.70
CA GLU A 438 -36.21 -1.37 -1.39
C GLU A 438 -35.08 -0.51 -0.83
N VAL A 439 -34.23 0.01 -1.72
CA VAL A 439 -33.12 0.90 -1.34
C VAL A 439 -33.67 2.31 -1.14
N LYS A 440 -33.66 2.80 0.09
CA LYS A 440 -34.13 4.15 0.43
C LYS A 440 -32.97 5.15 0.43
N PRO A 441 -33.18 6.39 -0.06
CA PRO A 441 -32.24 7.48 0.15
C PRO A 441 -32.07 7.78 1.65
N LEU A 442 -30.84 8.04 2.07
CA LEU A 442 -30.44 8.39 3.43
C LEU A 442 -30.17 9.89 3.52
N ILE A 443 -30.63 10.51 4.60
CA ILE A 443 -30.28 11.89 4.95
C ILE A 443 -29.03 11.85 5.82
N VAL A 444 -27.91 12.30 5.29
CA VAL A 444 -26.63 12.37 6.00
C VAL A 444 -26.38 13.81 6.45
N GLN A 445 -26.27 14.03 7.75
CA GLN A 445 -25.83 15.30 8.32
C GLN A 445 -24.32 15.24 8.56
N SER A 446 -23.58 16.14 7.93
CA SER A 446 -22.12 16.25 8.06
C SER A 446 -21.69 17.67 8.45
N GLU A 447 -20.46 17.78 8.92
CA GLU A 447 -19.82 19.04 9.25
C GLU A 447 -18.53 19.20 8.46
N ARG A 448 -18.32 20.40 7.88
CA ARG A 448 -17.08 20.81 7.22
C ARG A 448 -16.79 22.25 7.57
N ASP A 449 -15.59 22.53 8.08
CA ASP A 449 -15.14 23.89 8.46
C ASP A 449 -16.12 24.60 9.41
N GLY A 450 -16.71 23.86 10.36
CA GLY A 450 -17.72 24.35 11.31
C GLY A 450 -19.13 24.56 10.72
N ALA A 451 -19.32 24.37 9.40
CA ALA A 451 -20.62 24.45 8.76
C ALA A 451 -21.31 23.08 8.71
N GLN A 452 -22.55 23.02 9.20
CA GLN A 452 -23.42 21.85 9.08
C GLN A 452 -24.01 21.75 7.67
N ARG A 453 -24.02 20.54 7.11
CA ARG A 453 -24.52 20.21 5.77
C ARG A 453 -25.46 19.03 5.86
N LEU A 454 -26.38 18.94 4.91
CA LEU A 454 -27.34 17.86 4.79
C LEU A 454 -27.33 17.33 3.36
N SER A 455 -26.87 16.10 3.19
CA SER A 455 -26.73 15.42 1.91
C SER A 455 -27.73 14.27 1.80
N LEU A 456 -28.36 14.13 0.64
CA LEU A 456 -29.20 12.97 0.33
C LEU A 456 -28.39 11.95 -0.47
N LEU A 457 -28.18 10.75 0.07
CA LEU A 457 -27.38 9.68 -0.54
C LEU A 457 -28.24 8.45 -0.76
N THR A 458 -28.21 7.86 -1.96
CA THR A 458 -28.82 6.55 -2.22
C THR A 458 -27.74 5.47 -2.17
N PRO A 459 -27.75 4.56 -1.18
CA PRO A 459 -26.73 3.51 -1.09
C PRO A 459 -26.77 2.55 -2.28
N VAL A 460 -25.62 1.96 -2.64
CA VAL A 460 -25.51 0.99 -3.74
C VAL A 460 -24.90 -0.32 -3.24
N PHE A 461 -25.64 -1.42 -3.24
CA PHE A 461 -25.19 -2.70 -2.68
C PHE A 461 -24.74 -3.71 -3.76
N GLY A 462 -23.79 -4.59 -3.43
CA GLY A 462 -23.42 -5.77 -4.22
C GLY A 462 -22.46 -5.52 -5.38
N ASP A 463 -22.19 -6.58 -6.15
CA ASP A 463 -21.38 -6.54 -7.37
C ASP A 463 -21.95 -5.53 -8.37
N GLN A 464 -21.08 -4.69 -8.91
CA GLN A 464 -21.49 -3.63 -9.83
C GLN A 464 -21.29 -4.12 -11.26
N ALA A 465 -22.39 -4.46 -11.92
CA ALA A 465 -22.40 -4.72 -13.35
C ALA A 465 -22.61 -3.40 -14.11
N ARG A 466 -21.65 -3.00 -14.93
CA ARG A 466 -21.89 -1.99 -15.95
C ARG A 466 -22.23 -2.71 -17.24
N THR A 467 -23.47 -2.57 -17.66
CA THR A 467 -23.93 -2.99 -18.99
C THR A 467 -24.01 -1.73 -19.85
N PRO A 468 -23.14 -1.56 -20.85
CA PRO A 468 -23.20 -0.43 -21.76
C PRO A 468 -24.56 -0.36 -22.47
N LEU A 469 -25.00 0.85 -22.82
CA LEU A 469 -26.23 1.01 -23.59
C LEU A 469 -26.04 0.36 -24.97
N PRO A 470 -27.09 -0.23 -25.55
CA PRO A 470 -27.02 -0.77 -26.91
C PRO A 470 -26.66 0.35 -27.89
N GLU A 471 -25.53 0.22 -28.57
CA GLU A 471 -25.21 1.07 -29.71
C GLU A 471 -25.68 0.40 -31.00
N LEU A 472 -26.18 1.21 -31.94
CA LEU A 472 -26.50 0.69 -33.27
C LEU A 472 -25.20 0.24 -33.94
N PRO A 473 -25.12 -1.03 -34.41
CA PRO A 473 -23.91 -1.52 -35.04
C PRO A 473 -23.64 -0.75 -36.33
N LYS A 474 -22.46 -0.15 -36.41
CA LYS A 474 -21.98 0.49 -37.64
C LYS A 474 -21.37 -0.57 -38.56
N ALA A 475 -21.39 -0.32 -39.87
CA ALA A 475 -20.73 -1.21 -40.82
C ALA A 475 -19.21 -1.26 -40.59
N TRP A 476 -18.63 -2.44 -40.80
CA TRP A 476 -17.23 -2.71 -40.56
C TRP A 476 -16.66 -3.65 -41.63
N VAL A 477 -15.48 -3.29 -42.10
CA VAL A 477 -14.73 -4.03 -43.12
C VAL A 477 -13.43 -4.65 -42.59
N GLY A 478 -13.08 -4.33 -41.34
CA GLY A 478 -11.97 -4.88 -40.57
C GLY A 478 -10.59 -4.67 -41.15
N VAL A 479 -10.23 -3.40 -41.31
CA VAL A 479 -8.88 -2.90 -41.59
C VAL A 479 -8.55 -1.74 -40.66
N GLU A 480 -7.26 -1.55 -40.36
CA GLU A 480 -6.74 -0.22 -40.00
C GLU A 480 -6.07 0.37 -41.23
N VAL A 481 -6.15 1.69 -41.38
CA VAL A 481 -5.62 2.39 -42.55
C VAL A 481 -4.71 3.54 -42.17
N GLN A 482 -3.77 3.82 -43.07
CA GLN A 482 -2.95 5.00 -43.07
C GLN A 482 -3.38 5.92 -44.21
N PRO A 483 -3.72 7.19 -43.95
CA PRO A 483 -4.10 8.14 -44.99
C PRO A 483 -2.90 8.53 -45.87
N PHE A 484 -3.13 8.61 -47.18
CA PHE A 484 -2.21 9.16 -48.18
C PHE A 484 -2.90 10.31 -48.92
N THR A 485 -2.50 11.53 -48.56
CA THR A 485 -3.00 12.78 -49.18
C THR A 485 -2.48 12.92 -50.61
N THR A 486 -3.07 13.84 -51.38
CA THR A 486 -2.64 14.12 -52.76
C THR A 486 -1.21 14.66 -52.84
N SER A 487 -0.76 15.43 -51.85
CA SER A 487 0.62 15.91 -51.72
C SER A 487 1.57 14.73 -51.55
N LEU A 488 1.30 13.88 -50.56
CA LEU A 488 2.14 12.73 -50.25
C LEU A 488 2.16 11.73 -51.41
N ALA A 489 1.00 11.45 -52.02
CA ALA A 489 0.90 10.56 -53.17
C ALA A 489 1.82 11.01 -54.32
N ARG A 490 1.90 12.31 -54.62
CA ARG A 490 2.83 12.83 -55.65
C ARG A 490 4.29 12.68 -55.24
N GLU A 491 4.61 12.92 -53.98
CA GLU A 491 5.99 12.86 -53.47
C GLU A 491 6.57 11.43 -53.54
N ILE A 492 5.74 10.42 -53.25
CA ILE A 492 6.16 9.01 -53.27
C ILE A 492 5.74 8.25 -54.54
N GLY A 493 5.25 8.95 -55.56
CA GLY A 493 4.94 8.37 -56.88
C GLY A 493 3.70 7.47 -56.93
N LEU A 494 2.74 7.65 -56.03
CA LEU A 494 1.43 6.98 -56.10
C LEU A 494 0.52 7.66 -57.13
N PRO A 495 -0.35 6.89 -57.82
CA PRO A 495 -1.22 7.43 -58.88
C PRO A 495 -2.37 8.31 -58.35
N GLY A 496 -2.64 8.31 -57.04
CA GLY A 496 -3.67 9.14 -56.44
C GLY A 496 -3.72 9.03 -54.90
N PRO A 497 -4.52 9.88 -54.24
CA PRO A 497 -4.75 9.78 -52.80
C PRO A 497 -5.57 8.53 -52.44
N GLY A 498 -5.51 8.12 -51.18
CA GLY A 498 -6.28 6.98 -50.68
C GLY A 498 -5.89 6.59 -49.27
N TYR A 499 -6.38 5.42 -48.83
CA TYR A 499 -6.11 4.88 -47.50
C TYR A 499 -5.39 3.54 -47.64
N ARG A 500 -4.12 3.50 -47.23
CA ARG A 500 -3.30 2.28 -47.29
C ARG A 500 -3.64 1.37 -46.12
N ILE A 501 -3.97 0.11 -46.37
CA ILE A 501 -4.20 -0.88 -45.32
C ILE A 501 -2.90 -1.06 -44.53
N SER A 502 -2.88 -0.61 -43.28
CA SER A 502 -1.77 -0.80 -42.33
C SER A 502 -1.95 -2.08 -41.53
N ARG A 503 -3.21 -2.49 -41.30
CA ARG A 503 -3.54 -3.74 -40.61
C ARG A 503 -4.80 -4.35 -41.21
N LEU A 504 -4.83 -5.68 -41.23
CA LEU A 504 -5.97 -6.46 -41.68
C LEU A 504 -6.41 -7.41 -40.56
N TYR A 505 -7.66 -7.31 -40.15
CA TYR A 505 -8.18 -8.09 -39.04
C TYR A 505 -8.57 -9.52 -39.47
N PRO A 506 -8.23 -10.58 -38.71
CA PRO A 506 -8.59 -11.95 -39.06
C PRO A 506 -10.11 -12.14 -39.19
N GLY A 507 -10.54 -12.81 -40.26
CA GLY A 507 -11.96 -13.10 -40.48
C GLY A 507 -12.81 -11.90 -40.91
N SER A 508 -12.21 -10.72 -41.12
CA SER A 508 -12.92 -9.53 -41.58
C SER A 508 -13.38 -9.63 -43.04
N PRO A 509 -14.36 -8.80 -43.46
CA PRO A 509 -14.84 -8.79 -44.84
C PRO A 509 -13.75 -8.58 -45.89
N LEU A 510 -12.89 -7.57 -45.72
CA LEU A 510 -11.79 -7.32 -46.66
C LEU A 510 -10.75 -8.44 -46.63
N ALA A 511 -10.49 -9.04 -45.46
CA ALA A 511 -9.58 -10.18 -45.38
C ALA A 511 -10.10 -11.38 -46.16
N LYS A 512 -11.39 -11.70 -46.02
CA LYS A 512 -12.06 -12.77 -46.76
C LYS A 512 -12.11 -12.52 -48.28
N ALA A 513 -12.20 -11.25 -48.69
CA ALA A 513 -12.16 -10.86 -50.10
C ALA A 513 -10.74 -10.82 -50.70
N GLY A 514 -9.69 -11.10 -49.91
CA GLY A 514 -8.31 -11.18 -50.40
C GLY A 514 -7.54 -9.86 -50.42
N ALA A 515 -8.01 -8.85 -49.67
CA ALA A 515 -7.21 -7.67 -49.37
C ALA A 515 -5.93 -8.05 -48.60
N LYS A 516 -4.90 -7.23 -48.72
CA LYS A 516 -3.59 -7.43 -48.08
C LYS A 516 -3.12 -6.13 -47.42
N VAL A 517 -2.33 -6.27 -46.36
CA VAL A 517 -1.58 -5.14 -45.80
C VAL A 517 -0.71 -4.54 -46.90
N GLY A 518 -0.78 -3.22 -47.08
CA GLY A 518 -0.10 -2.48 -48.13
C GLY A 518 -1.00 -2.06 -49.30
N ASP A 519 -2.18 -2.66 -49.49
CA ASP A 519 -3.12 -2.24 -50.53
C ASP A 519 -3.58 -0.79 -50.28
N LEU A 520 -3.62 0.04 -51.31
CA LEU A 520 -4.09 1.42 -51.23
C LEU A 520 -5.54 1.51 -51.69
N LEU A 521 -6.48 1.65 -50.74
CA LEU A 521 -7.91 1.81 -51.02
C LEU A 521 -8.16 3.21 -51.60
N VAL A 522 -8.72 3.27 -52.81
CA VAL A 522 -8.90 4.52 -53.57
C VAL A 522 -10.36 4.91 -53.76
N SER A 523 -11.29 3.95 -53.70
CA SER A 523 -12.72 4.23 -53.77
C SER A 523 -13.56 3.15 -53.09
N VAL A 524 -14.79 3.52 -52.73
CA VAL A 524 -15.84 2.60 -52.29
C VAL A 524 -17.14 2.95 -53.00
N ASP A 525 -17.78 1.95 -53.62
CA ASP A 525 -19.00 2.10 -54.44
C ASP A 525 -18.87 3.18 -55.53
N GLY A 526 -17.67 3.28 -56.13
CA GLY A 526 -17.35 4.25 -57.17
C GLY A 526 -16.97 5.65 -56.67
N GLU A 527 -17.19 5.94 -55.39
CA GLU A 527 -16.86 7.23 -54.78
C GLU A 527 -15.40 7.27 -54.29
N PRO A 528 -14.62 8.30 -54.65
CA PRO A 528 -13.21 8.40 -54.24
C PRO A 528 -13.02 8.54 -52.73
N LEU A 529 -12.07 7.80 -52.18
CA LEU A 529 -11.62 7.93 -50.81
C LEU A 529 -10.50 8.97 -50.73
N LYS A 530 -10.80 10.18 -50.25
CA LYS A 530 -9.85 11.31 -50.19
C LYS A 530 -9.53 11.67 -48.74
N PRO A 531 -8.31 11.41 -48.24
CA PRO A 531 -7.90 11.87 -46.93
C PRO A 531 -7.70 13.39 -46.88
N ASN A 532 -8.15 14.01 -45.79
CA ASN A 532 -8.03 15.45 -45.58
C ASN A 532 -6.66 15.85 -44.99
N ASN A 533 -5.98 14.93 -44.31
CA ASN A 533 -4.64 15.10 -43.72
C ASN A 533 -3.91 13.75 -43.61
N GLU A 534 -2.62 13.76 -43.28
CA GLU A 534 -1.83 12.52 -43.12
C GLU A 534 -1.95 11.86 -41.72
N THR A 535 -2.72 12.43 -40.79
CA THR A 535 -2.73 12.00 -39.38
C THR A 535 -4.04 11.35 -38.93
N SER A 536 -5.13 11.47 -39.70
CA SER A 536 -6.46 10.98 -39.32
C SER A 536 -7.02 9.97 -40.32
N SER A 537 -7.50 8.83 -39.80
CA SER A 537 -8.28 7.82 -40.54
C SER A 537 -9.79 8.10 -40.51
N GLU A 538 -10.25 9.12 -39.78
CA GLU A 538 -11.66 9.35 -39.46
C GLU A 538 -12.54 9.47 -40.71
N GLY A 539 -12.02 10.06 -41.78
CA GLY A 539 -12.75 10.17 -43.06
C GLY A 539 -13.02 8.81 -43.72
N PHE A 540 -12.13 7.83 -43.57
CA PHE A 540 -12.37 6.46 -44.01
C PHE A 540 -13.35 5.76 -43.10
N ASP A 541 -13.16 5.88 -41.78
CA ASP A 541 -14.00 5.22 -40.79
C ASP A 541 -15.46 5.69 -40.90
N GLN A 542 -15.69 7.00 -41.05
CA GLN A 542 -17.01 7.57 -41.29
C GLN A 542 -17.63 7.03 -42.59
N ARG A 543 -16.84 7.00 -43.68
CA ARG A 543 -17.33 6.52 -44.98
C ARG A 543 -17.78 5.06 -44.92
N VAL A 544 -17.05 4.22 -44.18
CA VAL A 544 -17.41 2.82 -43.95
C VAL A 544 -18.64 2.72 -43.05
N HIS A 545 -18.71 3.49 -41.97
CA HIS A 545 -19.85 3.50 -41.05
C HIS A 545 -21.17 3.91 -41.72
N ASP A 546 -21.12 4.77 -42.74
CA ASP A 546 -22.30 5.21 -43.51
C ASP A 546 -22.84 4.14 -44.46
N LEU A 547 -22.13 3.03 -44.66
CA LEU A 547 -22.58 1.93 -45.52
C LEU A 547 -23.65 1.09 -44.83
N SER A 548 -24.58 0.53 -45.62
CA SER A 548 -25.67 -0.30 -45.09
C SER A 548 -25.23 -1.75 -44.87
N LEU A 549 -25.48 -2.29 -43.67
CA LEU A 549 -25.21 -3.69 -43.31
C LEU A 549 -25.95 -4.71 -44.19
N ASP A 550 -27.04 -4.31 -44.83
CA ASP A 550 -27.86 -5.19 -45.70
C ASP A 550 -27.36 -5.21 -47.15
N SER A 551 -26.35 -4.40 -47.49
CA SER A 551 -25.79 -4.28 -48.83
C SER A 551 -24.37 -4.83 -48.93
N ARG A 552 -23.96 -5.14 -50.18
CA ARG A 552 -22.55 -5.37 -50.52
C ARG A 552 -21.95 -4.08 -51.03
N SER A 553 -20.71 -3.80 -50.65
CA SER A 553 -19.96 -2.64 -51.12
C SER A 553 -18.72 -3.06 -51.90
N ARG A 554 -18.43 -2.32 -52.96
CA ARG A 554 -17.28 -2.55 -53.84
C ARG A 554 -16.16 -1.58 -53.49
N PHE A 555 -15.08 -2.10 -52.92
CA PHE A 555 -13.86 -1.35 -52.69
C PHE A 555 -12.90 -1.52 -53.86
N SER A 556 -12.38 -0.43 -54.41
CA SER A 556 -11.26 -0.48 -55.35
C SER A 556 -9.97 -0.11 -54.64
N ALA A 557 -8.93 -0.90 -54.87
CA ALA A 557 -7.61 -0.71 -54.30
C ALA A 557 -6.51 -0.80 -55.36
N LEU A 558 -5.35 -0.24 -55.05
CA LEU A 558 -4.14 -0.39 -55.86
C LEU A 558 -3.15 -1.31 -55.15
N ARG A 559 -2.65 -2.29 -55.89
CA ARG A 559 -1.57 -3.20 -55.48
C ARG A 559 -0.59 -3.32 -56.63
N ASP A 560 0.68 -3.02 -56.38
CA ASP A 560 1.75 -3.04 -57.40
C ASP A 560 1.40 -2.25 -58.68
N GLY A 561 0.72 -1.11 -58.52
CA GLY A 561 0.28 -0.24 -59.63
C GLY A 561 -0.92 -0.73 -60.43
N LYS A 562 -1.53 -1.87 -60.05
CA LYS A 562 -2.74 -2.41 -60.69
C LYS A 562 -3.97 -2.20 -59.81
N THR A 563 -5.10 -1.87 -60.43
CA THR A 563 -6.39 -1.79 -59.75
C THR A 563 -6.93 -3.20 -59.48
N ILE A 564 -7.37 -3.42 -58.25
CA ILE A 564 -8.04 -4.63 -57.79
C ILE A 564 -9.36 -4.21 -57.16
N GLU A 565 -10.42 -4.99 -57.35
CA GLU A 565 -11.72 -4.75 -56.72
C GLU A 565 -12.04 -5.84 -55.68
N PHE A 566 -12.61 -5.41 -54.55
CA PHE A 566 -13.11 -6.27 -53.49
C PHE A 566 -14.61 -6.03 -53.33
N ASP A 567 -15.41 -7.05 -53.61
CA ASP A 567 -16.84 -7.03 -53.35
C ASP A 567 -17.12 -7.69 -51.99
N VAL A 568 -17.44 -6.87 -50.99
CA VAL A 568 -17.54 -7.30 -49.58
C VAL A 568 -18.96 -7.18 -49.05
N GLY A 569 -19.42 -8.22 -48.35
CA GLY A 569 -20.56 -8.10 -47.45
C GLY A 569 -20.11 -7.47 -46.15
N LEU A 570 -20.85 -6.46 -45.68
CA LEU A 570 -20.48 -5.70 -44.49
C LEU A 570 -20.89 -6.46 -43.22
N LEU A 571 -20.06 -6.39 -42.18
CA LEU A 571 -20.38 -6.96 -40.88
C LEU A 571 -20.59 -5.83 -39.86
N PRO A 572 -21.39 -6.05 -38.81
CA PRO A 572 -21.39 -5.19 -37.63
C PRO A 572 -19.96 -4.98 -37.10
N SER A 573 -19.63 -3.74 -36.75
CA SER A 573 -18.37 -3.45 -36.06
C SER A 573 -18.29 -4.25 -34.76
N PRO A 574 -17.16 -4.93 -34.49
CA PRO A 574 -16.93 -5.55 -33.19
C PRO A 574 -17.06 -4.52 -32.07
N VAL A 575 -17.62 -4.94 -30.95
CA VAL A 575 -17.79 -4.09 -29.77
C VAL A 575 -16.42 -3.69 -29.22
N ASP A 576 -16.20 -2.39 -29.08
CA ASP A 576 -15.00 -1.83 -28.45
C ASP A 576 -14.96 -2.12 -26.95
N THR A 577 -13.79 -1.97 -26.34
CA THR A 577 -13.56 -2.30 -24.93
C THR A 577 -14.50 -1.56 -23.96
N SER A 578 -14.85 -0.30 -24.26
CA SER A 578 -15.80 0.51 -23.48
C SER A 578 -17.25 0.04 -23.58
N GLY A 579 -17.58 -0.69 -24.65
CA GLY A 579 -18.90 -1.26 -24.93
C GLY A 579 -19.09 -2.68 -24.40
N LEU A 580 -18.06 -3.28 -23.79
CA LEU A 580 -18.14 -4.60 -23.18
C LEU A 580 -18.67 -4.53 -21.74
N ARG A 581 -19.40 -5.57 -21.34
CA ARG A 581 -19.89 -5.68 -19.96
C ARG A 581 -18.72 -5.84 -19.00
N THR A 582 -18.78 -5.11 -17.89
CA THR A 582 -17.84 -5.25 -16.77
C THR A 582 -18.58 -5.65 -15.50
N LEU A 583 -17.90 -6.39 -14.64
CA LEU A 583 -18.39 -6.83 -13.33
C LEU A 583 -17.28 -6.64 -12.30
N ALA A 584 -17.51 -5.77 -11.32
CA ALA A 584 -16.66 -5.71 -10.13
C ALA A 584 -17.10 -6.81 -9.17
N VAL A 585 -16.23 -7.79 -8.90
CA VAL A 585 -16.51 -8.92 -7.99
C VAL A 585 -15.87 -8.64 -6.65
N ALA A 586 -16.69 -8.32 -5.65
CA ALA A 586 -16.21 -7.87 -4.34
C ALA A 586 -15.30 -8.92 -3.67
N GLY A 587 -15.72 -10.19 -3.64
CA GLY A 587 -14.94 -11.25 -3.00
C GLY A 587 -13.57 -11.49 -3.65
N LEU A 588 -13.44 -11.28 -4.96
CA LEU A 588 -12.14 -11.39 -5.65
C LEU A 588 -11.30 -10.13 -5.54
N ARG A 589 -11.90 -8.98 -5.20
CA ARG A 589 -11.28 -7.65 -5.26
C ARG A 589 -10.68 -7.39 -6.65
N ALA A 590 -11.46 -7.72 -7.68
CA ALA A 590 -11.06 -7.65 -9.08
C ALA A 590 -12.19 -7.13 -9.96
N GLN A 591 -11.82 -6.40 -11.01
CA GLN A 591 -12.71 -5.98 -12.07
C GLN A 591 -12.57 -6.94 -13.25
N LEU A 592 -13.70 -7.54 -13.61
CA LEU A 592 -13.83 -8.49 -14.70
C LEU A 592 -14.47 -7.79 -15.91
N ARG A 593 -14.10 -8.23 -17.11
CA ARG A 593 -14.71 -7.79 -18.35
C ARG A 593 -14.90 -8.98 -19.28
N GLU A 594 -15.89 -8.89 -20.15
CA GLU A 594 -16.03 -9.85 -21.25
C GLU A 594 -14.80 -9.84 -22.16
N LEU A 595 -14.44 -11.01 -22.71
CA LEU A 595 -13.34 -11.14 -23.66
C LEU A 595 -13.82 -10.78 -25.08
N GLY A 596 -13.52 -9.55 -25.50
CA GLY A 596 -13.94 -8.99 -26.78
C GLY A 596 -13.11 -9.45 -27.98
N PHE A 597 -13.53 -9.03 -29.17
CA PHE A 597 -12.83 -9.31 -30.44
C PHE A 597 -11.39 -8.76 -30.41
N TYR A 598 -11.24 -7.48 -30.05
CA TYR A 598 -9.93 -6.81 -30.06
C TYR A 598 -8.97 -7.38 -29.01
N ASP A 599 -9.47 -7.85 -27.86
CA ASP A 599 -8.65 -8.54 -26.87
C ASP A 599 -8.06 -9.84 -27.45
N ARG A 600 -8.88 -10.65 -28.15
CA ARG A 600 -8.41 -11.88 -28.80
C ARG A 600 -7.35 -11.61 -29.84
N VAL A 601 -7.53 -10.56 -30.64
CA VAL A 601 -6.53 -10.16 -31.64
C VAL A 601 -5.24 -9.69 -30.97
N ALA A 602 -5.32 -8.84 -29.94
CA ALA A 602 -4.16 -8.33 -29.21
C ALA A 602 -3.37 -9.45 -28.51
N LEU A 603 -4.09 -10.40 -27.90
CA LEU A 603 -3.52 -11.55 -27.19
C LEU A 603 -3.20 -12.75 -28.11
N LYS A 604 -3.47 -12.64 -29.42
CA LYS A 604 -3.30 -13.71 -30.42
C LYS A 604 -4.03 -15.01 -30.05
N LEU A 605 -5.23 -14.87 -29.50
CA LEU A 605 -6.10 -16.00 -29.14
C LEU A 605 -6.92 -16.47 -30.34
N PRO A 606 -7.33 -17.75 -30.38
CA PRO A 606 -8.34 -18.22 -31.33
C PRO A 606 -9.61 -17.37 -31.27
N MET A 607 -10.24 -17.10 -32.42
CA MET A 607 -11.41 -16.22 -32.48
C MET A 607 -12.63 -16.77 -31.73
N ASP A 608 -12.69 -18.09 -31.53
CA ASP A 608 -13.69 -18.83 -30.76
C ASP A 608 -13.33 -19.02 -29.27
N ARG A 609 -12.15 -18.56 -28.81
CA ARG A 609 -11.69 -18.70 -27.42
C ARG A 609 -12.59 -17.99 -26.40
N SER A 610 -13.42 -18.71 -25.67
CA SER A 610 -14.16 -18.13 -24.53
C SER A 610 -13.26 -17.88 -23.31
N GLY A 611 -13.67 -16.94 -22.46
CA GLY A 611 -13.01 -16.59 -21.20
C GLY A 611 -13.44 -15.22 -20.68
N VAL A 612 -12.98 -14.90 -19.47
CA VAL A 612 -13.21 -13.60 -18.82
C VAL A 612 -11.86 -12.90 -18.65
N ILE A 613 -11.74 -11.66 -19.13
CA ILE A 613 -10.50 -10.91 -18.99
C ILE A 613 -10.48 -10.12 -17.68
N ILE A 614 -9.33 -10.10 -17.04
CA ILE A 614 -9.06 -9.29 -15.85
C ILE A 614 -8.73 -7.87 -16.30
N ASP A 615 -9.63 -6.93 -16.00
CA ASP A 615 -9.48 -5.52 -16.36
C ASP A 615 -8.76 -4.71 -15.27
N GLY A 616 -8.89 -5.15 -14.01
CA GLY A 616 -8.19 -4.60 -12.85
C GLY A 616 -8.14 -5.58 -11.67
N VAL A 617 -7.09 -5.51 -10.84
CA VAL A 617 -6.89 -6.34 -9.65
C VAL A 617 -6.26 -5.53 -8.53
N GLU A 618 -6.79 -5.66 -7.32
CA GLU A 618 -6.13 -5.18 -6.11
C GLU A 618 -5.04 -6.18 -5.68
N SER A 619 -3.80 -5.70 -5.53
CA SER A 619 -2.63 -6.57 -5.29
C SER A 619 -2.71 -7.42 -4.03
N GLY A 620 -3.31 -6.92 -2.95
CA GLY A 620 -3.53 -7.68 -1.71
C GLY A 620 -4.92 -8.32 -1.63
N GLY A 621 -5.76 -8.12 -2.64
CA GLY A 621 -7.07 -8.78 -2.73
C GLY A 621 -6.92 -10.26 -3.10
N ALA A 622 -7.98 -11.06 -2.93
CA ALA A 622 -7.90 -12.50 -3.16
C ALA A 622 -7.35 -12.85 -4.56
N ALA A 623 -7.75 -12.12 -5.60
CA ALA A 623 -7.20 -12.29 -6.94
C ALA A 623 -5.70 -11.95 -7.03
N GLY A 624 -5.26 -10.87 -6.39
CA GLY A 624 -3.86 -10.45 -6.37
C GLY A 624 -2.96 -11.40 -5.58
N LEU A 625 -3.42 -11.89 -4.42
CA LEU A 625 -2.74 -12.91 -3.62
C LEU A 625 -2.62 -14.25 -4.37
N ALA A 626 -3.61 -14.58 -5.22
CA ALA A 626 -3.53 -15.69 -6.17
C ALA A 626 -2.65 -15.40 -7.40
N HIS A 627 -1.99 -14.24 -7.44
CA HIS A 627 -1.12 -13.77 -8.53
C HIS A 627 -1.82 -13.49 -9.86
N LEU A 628 -3.13 -13.21 -9.87
CA LEU A 628 -3.82 -12.68 -11.05
C LEU A 628 -3.34 -11.27 -11.37
N LYS A 629 -3.33 -10.93 -12.65
CA LYS A 629 -2.86 -9.65 -13.19
C LYS A 629 -3.82 -9.13 -14.26
N ARG A 630 -3.84 -7.81 -14.44
CA ARG A 630 -4.52 -7.18 -15.58
C ARG A 630 -4.05 -7.81 -16.89
N GLY A 631 -5.01 -8.18 -17.74
CA GLY A 631 -4.79 -8.85 -19.02
C GLY A 631 -4.78 -10.38 -18.96
N ASP A 632 -4.84 -10.99 -17.77
CA ASP A 632 -5.08 -12.43 -17.67
C ASP A 632 -6.48 -12.78 -18.18
N VAL A 633 -6.60 -13.88 -18.92
CA VAL A 633 -7.89 -14.42 -19.34
C VAL A 633 -8.19 -15.69 -18.55
N ILE A 634 -9.18 -15.61 -17.66
CA ILE A 634 -9.65 -16.75 -16.88
C ILE A 634 -10.54 -17.61 -17.78
N ILE A 635 -10.20 -18.89 -17.88
CA ILE A 635 -10.94 -19.87 -18.69
C ILE A 635 -11.61 -20.95 -17.82
N GLN A 636 -11.14 -21.14 -16.58
CA GLN A 636 -11.71 -22.09 -15.63
C GLN A 636 -11.52 -21.61 -14.20
N LEU A 637 -12.53 -21.81 -13.35
CA LEU A 637 -12.47 -21.62 -11.89
C LEU A 637 -13.06 -22.86 -11.20
N GLY A 638 -12.26 -23.48 -10.34
CA GLY A 638 -12.59 -24.77 -9.75
C GLY A 638 -12.76 -25.84 -10.83
N ASP A 639 -13.90 -26.49 -10.83
CA ASP A 639 -14.31 -27.52 -11.80
C ASP A 639 -15.10 -26.96 -13.00
N ARG A 640 -15.32 -25.64 -13.08
CA ARG A 640 -16.19 -25.02 -14.09
C ARG A 640 -15.42 -24.17 -15.10
N LEU A 641 -15.67 -24.42 -16.37
CA LEU A 641 -15.28 -23.51 -17.45
C LEU A 641 -16.10 -22.22 -17.35
N VAL A 642 -15.46 -21.09 -17.65
CA VAL A 642 -16.10 -19.77 -17.56
C VAL A 642 -15.95 -19.02 -18.88
N SER A 643 -17.06 -18.50 -19.39
CA SER A 643 -17.11 -17.74 -20.64
C SER A 643 -17.56 -16.29 -20.44
N THR A 644 -18.26 -16.01 -19.34
CA THR A 644 -18.79 -14.68 -19.02
C THR A 644 -18.49 -14.28 -17.56
N PRO A 645 -18.45 -12.98 -17.24
CA PRO A 645 -18.26 -12.53 -15.86
C PRO A 645 -19.28 -13.12 -14.87
N ASP A 646 -20.52 -13.35 -15.29
CA ASP A 646 -21.56 -13.95 -14.43
C ASP A 646 -21.34 -15.44 -14.18
N GLU A 647 -20.89 -16.18 -15.20
CA GLU A 647 -20.49 -17.58 -15.03
C GLU A 647 -19.32 -17.72 -14.07
N LEU A 648 -18.36 -16.79 -14.13
CA LEU A 648 -17.23 -16.76 -13.22
C LEU A 648 -17.67 -16.45 -11.78
N SER A 649 -18.53 -15.45 -11.57
CA SER A 649 -19.10 -15.16 -10.25
C SER A 649 -19.86 -16.37 -9.68
N LYS A 650 -20.72 -17.02 -10.49
CA LYS A 650 -21.42 -18.26 -10.09
C LYS A 650 -20.47 -19.44 -9.81
N ALA A 651 -19.37 -19.56 -10.55
CA ALA A 651 -18.37 -20.60 -10.32
C ALA A 651 -17.62 -20.37 -9.00
N LEU A 652 -17.36 -19.11 -8.64
CA LEU A 652 -16.79 -18.73 -7.36
C LEU A 652 -17.72 -19.09 -6.21
N ASP A 653 -19.00 -18.71 -6.28
CA ASP A 653 -20.01 -19.05 -5.28
C ASP A 653 -20.15 -20.56 -5.09
N HIS A 654 -20.20 -21.31 -6.20
CA HIS A 654 -20.23 -22.77 -6.17
C HIS A 654 -19.00 -23.35 -5.48
N SER A 655 -17.81 -22.86 -5.83
CA SER A 655 -16.56 -23.31 -5.24
C SER A 655 -16.56 -23.04 -3.74
N LEU A 656 -17.01 -21.86 -3.30
CA LEU A 656 -17.09 -21.45 -1.90
C LEU A 656 -18.05 -22.30 -1.05
N ALA A 657 -19.14 -22.79 -1.65
CA ALA A 657 -20.12 -23.65 -0.99
C ALA A 657 -19.61 -25.09 -0.73
N ALA A 658 -18.61 -25.57 -1.49
CA ALA A 658 -18.03 -26.89 -1.28
C ALA A 658 -17.21 -26.98 0.03
N VAL A 659 -17.36 -28.07 0.79
CA VAL A 659 -16.81 -28.25 2.15
C VAL A 659 -15.32 -28.66 2.14
N ASP A 660 -14.82 -29.24 1.05
CA ASP A 660 -13.46 -29.79 0.98
C ASP A 660 -12.41 -28.82 0.39
N GLY A 661 -11.22 -28.84 1.00
CA GLY A 661 -9.97 -28.23 0.52
C GLY A 661 -9.80 -26.74 0.83
N GLY A 662 -8.59 -26.29 1.18
CA GLY A 662 -8.29 -24.87 1.43
C GLY A 662 -8.10 -24.02 0.16
N LEU A 663 -7.92 -24.66 -1.00
CA LEU A 663 -7.51 -24.04 -2.27
C LEU A 663 -8.60 -24.21 -3.35
N ILE A 664 -8.81 -23.16 -4.15
CA ILE A 664 -9.66 -23.16 -5.35
C ILE A 664 -8.75 -22.91 -6.56
N PRO A 665 -8.55 -23.90 -7.46
CA PRO A 665 -7.70 -23.71 -8.63
C PRO A 665 -8.36 -22.80 -9.67
N LEU A 666 -7.55 -22.00 -10.37
CA LEU A 666 -7.99 -21.26 -11.56
C LEU A 666 -7.04 -21.51 -12.73
N GLN A 667 -7.59 -21.67 -13.93
CA GLN A 667 -6.79 -21.71 -15.17
C GLN A 667 -6.87 -20.37 -15.88
N VAL A 668 -5.70 -19.81 -16.18
CA VAL A 668 -5.58 -18.51 -16.84
C VAL A 668 -4.66 -18.58 -18.04
N ILE A 669 -5.00 -17.85 -19.11
CA ILE A 669 -4.11 -17.60 -20.24
C ILE A 669 -3.36 -16.30 -19.95
N ARG A 670 -2.03 -16.38 -19.93
CA ARG A 670 -1.12 -15.22 -19.78
C ARG A 670 -0.04 -15.31 -20.85
N GLY A 671 -0.06 -14.36 -21.79
CA GLY A 671 0.78 -14.44 -22.97
C GLY A 671 0.48 -15.71 -23.77
N SER A 672 1.51 -16.51 -24.08
CA SER A 672 1.36 -17.78 -24.81
C SER A 672 1.14 -19.01 -23.92
N GLN A 673 1.00 -18.84 -22.60
CA GLN A 673 0.92 -19.94 -21.65
C GLN A 673 -0.44 -20.01 -20.97
N THR A 674 -0.93 -21.24 -20.77
CA THR A 674 -1.98 -21.52 -19.78
C THR A 674 -1.30 -21.84 -18.44
N ARG A 675 -1.71 -21.16 -17.37
CA ARG A 675 -1.18 -21.31 -16.02
C ARG A 675 -2.29 -21.77 -15.08
N ILE A 676 -1.92 -22.56 -14.08
CA ILE A 676 -2.78 -22.85 -12.94
C ILE A 676 -2.35 -21.95 -11.79
N LEU A 677 -3.31 -21.22 -11.23
CA LEU A 677 -3.16 -20.39 -10.04
C LEU A 677 -4.08 -20.96 -8.95
N TYR A 678 -3.93 -20.50 -7.70
CA TYR A 678 -4.75 -20.97 -6.58
C TYR A 678 -5.26 -19.79 -5.75
N LEU A 679 -6.57 -19.78 -5.48
CA LEU A 679 -7.18 -18.92 -4.46
C LEU A 679 -7.26 -19.69 -3.15
N GLU A 680 -6.82 -19.10 -2.04
CA GLU A 680 -7.11 -19.65 -0.71
C GLU A 680 -8.49 -19.22 -0.24
N ARG A 681 -9.31 -20.17 0.22
CA ARG A 681 -10.69 -19.91 0.68
C ARG A 681 -10.76 -18.87 1.79
N TYR A 682 -9.74 -18.79 2.64
CA TYR A 682 -9.74 -17.84 3.75
C TYR A 682 -9.57 -16.38 3.28
N TRP A 683 -8.94 -16.14 2.12
CA TRP A 683 -8.88 -14.80 1.50
C TRP A 683 -10.26 -14.29 1.09
N LEU A 684 -11.16 -15.20 0.74
CA LEU A 684 -12.50 -14.90 0.23
C LEU A 684 -13.54 -14.74 1.36
N LYS A 685 -13.17 -15.06 2.61
CA LYS A 685 -14.06 -14.99 3.80
C LYS A 685 -13.81 -13.76 4.69
N ALA A 686 -12.78 -12.97 4.43
CA ALA A 686 -12.32 -11.89 5.30
C ALA A 686 -13.32 -10.73 5.48
N ASP A 687 -14.40 -10.68 4.68
CA ASP A 687 -15.47 -9.66 4.77
C ASP A 687 -16.75 -10.17 5.47
N ALA A 688 -16.79 -11.41 5.96
CA ALA A 688 -17.91 -11.85 6.80
C ALA A 688 -17.71 -11.27 8.21
N PRO A 689 -18.67 -10.49 8.76
CA PRO A 689 -18.58 -10.04 10.14
C PRO A 689 -18.49 -11.28 11.03
N GLU A 690 -17.44 -11.34 11.86
CA GLU A 690 -17.29 -12.40 12.85
C GLU A 690 -18.57 -12.48 13.68
N SER A 691 -19.33 -13.56 13.53
CA SER A 691 -20.31 -13.93 14.54
C SER A 691 -19.52 -14.26 15.80
N ARG A 692 -19.69 -13.41 16.81
CA ARG A 692 -19.11 -13.51 18.15
C ARG A 692 -19.09 -14.93 18.72
#